data_AF-A0A1M4XQ70-F1
#
_entry.id   AF-A0A1M4XQ70-F1
#
_cell.length_a   1.000
_cell.length_b   1.000
_cell.length_c   1.000
_cell.angle_alpha   90.00
_cell.angle_beta   90.00
_cell.angle_gamma   90.00
#
_symmetry.space_group_name_H-M   'P 1'
#
loop_
_entity.id
_entity.type
_entity.pdbx_description
1 polymer ?
#
loop_
_entity_poly.entity_id
_entity_poly.type
_entity_poly.pdbx_seq_one_letter_code
_entity_poly.pdbx_strand_id
1 'polypeptide(L)'
;MVIVRISPGLANSIYEFAAGYALSRKLKQGLVLDISECVVSSASSRGYSLDYFNIPDVKKLVYGLQDIRHIGHEDVYGIPEYIRGKNRILVENENEYDEAVLYKSIFDVSDNDCSADIYMCGYFFPKDKYYEDYWEDIRSFFTVREKSEELKQFENLIEGKVSVGIHIRRGDMLFAGWATSMQDDYYIAAMEAFREKFGECIFCVFSDDIDYAKKIIGKDKTVYYVHYVGYNDAALDEFVSLSMCTHRILSNSSTFSRLADELNGGKNRKCFWQGDVSQSSSLIKSFCRNIRFVKNLIKQTITNRDFKCEDLCIGDEINWSEKDIRLGQKLIKKYRQVYKADNIDNIVDYDNLKNEVLSVAVDESNCNDTNSKIARLSLNVYNSEFDTEQEFFLQKFYCYYFMKKFDNALQLAFAIYASQRGNKCFMHRYIDILLQLGYLEEAMLEASGCKDLEMLDRILKNDRNMLWLKNALSSRKKHFILVPYAQINSSDRMLAFEEIGMVLAHLGHNVTFLAEPANEISYKQFIDDRQLKNRQGVKLICEVVPYGEAVANGVEKLYSSFSEDEIVVISRKKEVFADKDFFDSDNLKYIYWDYSFQADSERLLALENLSMEEEMRLIDSADYVMTTKANTDSKFIVCDEHEQSSYGVIARRWDFGMEHRFNKNYIYAIAKMMDRIK
;
A
#
# COMPACT_ATOMS: atom_id res chain seq x y z
N MET A 1 -10.79 8.65 28.66
CA MET A 1 -10.02 7.70 27.83
C MET A 1 -9.26 8.51 26.80
N VAL A 2 -8.10 8.04 26.33
CA VAL A 2 -7.34 8.69 25.26
C VAL A 2 -7.51 7.88 23.99
N ILE A 3 -8.08 8.49 22.96
CA ILE A 3 -8.17 7.97 21.60
C ILE A 3 -7.11 8.68 20.77
N VAL A 4 -6.25 7.95 20.08
CA VAL A 4 -5.29 8.53 19.13
C VAL A 4 -5.58 8.03 17.73
N ARG A 5 -5.68 8.96 16.79
CA ARG A 5 -5.82 8.66 15.36
C ARG A 5 -4.50 8.13 14.83
N ILE A 6 -4.55 6.99 14.15
CA ILE A 6 -3.40 6.33 13.55
C ILE A 6 -3.46 6.48 12.03
N SER A 7 -2.40 7.03 11.45
CA SER A 7 -2.24 7.21 10.01
C SER A 7 -1.68 5.94 9.34
N PRO A 8 -1.93 5.76 8.03
CA PRO A 8 -1.23 4.78 7.22
C PRO A 8 0.29 5.06 7.18
N GLY A 9 1.08 4.02 7.35
CA GLY A 9 2.55 4.08 7.29
C GLY A 9 3.22 3.83 8.64
N LEU A 10 4.19 2.91 8.62
CA LEU A 10 4.82 2.36 9.82
C LEU A 10 5.37 3.42 10.77
N ALA A 11 6.22 4.33 10.27
CA ALA A 11 6.89 5.28 11.14
C ALA A 11 5.93 6.29 11.80
N ASN A 12 4.97 6.81 11.04
CA ASN A 12 3.98 7.75 11.55
C ASN A 12 3.12 7.09 12.64
N SER A 13 2.64 5.87 12.38
CA SER A 13 1.84 5.11 13.33
C SER A 13 2.54 4.88 14.68
N ILE A 14 3.87 4.72 14.67
CA ILE A 14 4.67 4.57 15.89
C ILE A 14 4.77 5.89 16.66
N TYR A 15 4.97 7.03 16.00
CA TYR A 15 4.99 8.34 16.65
C TYR A 15 3.64 8.69 17.29
N GLU A 16 2.55 8.46 16.55
CA GLU A 16 1.19 8.68 17.04
C GLU A 16 0.89 7.79 18.24
N PHE A 17 1.23 6.50 18.16
CA PHE A 17 1.12 5.57 19.27
C PHE A 17 1.94 6.04 20.49
N ALA A 18 3.19 6.47 20.28
CA ALA A 18 4.07 6.93 21.34
C ALA A 18 3.47 8.14 22.10
N ALA A 19 2.93 9.11 21.36
CA ALA A 19 2.27 10.28 21.94
C ALA A 19 0.97 9.91 22.67
N GLY A 20 0.13 9.07 22.07
CA GLY A 20 -1.11 8.58 22.69
C GLY A 20 -0.85 7.76 23.95
N TYR A 21 0.15 6.88 23.92
CA TYR A 21 0.59 6.12 25.08
C TYR A 21 1.06 7.05 26.20
N ALA A 22 2.01 7.95 25.92
CA ALA A 22 2.51 8.89 26.93
C ALA A 22 1.40 9.73 27.57
N LEU A 23 0.48 10.27 26.76
CA LEU A 23 -0.64 11.05 27.28
C LEU A 23 -1.60 10.20 28.13
N SER A 24 -1.93 8.98 27.68
CA SER A 24 -2.77 8.06 28.44
C SER A 24 -2.17 7.71 29.82
N ARG A 25 -0.84 7.54 29.88
CA ARG A 25 -0.11 7.28 31.13
C ARG A 25 -0.10 8.50 32.04
N LYS A 26 0.13 9.70 31.49
CA LYS A 26 0.07 10.96 32.25
C LYS A 26 -1.29 11.18 32.89
N LEU A 27 -2.37 10.91 32.15
CA LEU A 27 -3.75 11.11 32.60
C LEU A 27 -4.34 9.92 33.36
N LYS A 28 -3.60 8.80 33.46
CA LYS A 28 -4.07 7.53 34.06
C LYS A 28 -5.38 7.03 33.42
N GLN A 29 -5.49 7.17 32.11
CA GLN A 29 -6.64 6.74 31.33
C GLN A 29 -6.29 5.56 30.41
N GLY A 30 -7.29 4.80 29.97
CA GLY A 30 -7.09 3.77 28.95
C GLY A 30 -6.77 4.39 27.57
N LEU A 31 -5.97 3.68 26.79
CA LEU A 31 -5.62 4.02 25.40
C LEU A 31 -6.49 3.25 24.41
N VAL A 32 -6.95 3.95 23.38
CA VAL A 32 -7.67 3.40 22.23
C VAL A 32 -6.99 3.92 20.96
N LEU A 33 -6.77 3.04 19.98
CA LEU A 33 -6.23 3.40 18.68
C LEU A 33 -7.36 3.52 17.66
N ASP A 34 -7.52 4.67 17.04
CA ASP A 34 -8.40 4.81 15.88
C ASP A 34 -7.61 4.48 14.61
N ILE A 35 -7.90 3.32 14.03
CA ILE A 35 -7.19 2.77 12.87
C ILE A 35 -8.03 2.88 11.59
N SER A 36 -9.07 3.71 11.59
CA SER A 36 -10.03 3.80 10.49
C SER A 36 -9.37 4.09 9.14
N GLU A 37 -8.37 4.98 9.11
CA GLU A 37 -7.60 5.27 7.88
C GLU A 37 -6.72 4.11 7.42
N CYS A 38 -6.13 3.37 8.35
CA CYS A 38 -5.27 2.24 8.05
C CYS A 38 -6.06 1.09 7.42
N VAL A 39 -7.32 0.92 7.79
CA VAL A 39 -8.21 -0.09 7.18
C VAL A 39 -8.49 0.27 5.73
N VAL A 40 -8.78 1.54 5.43
CA VAL A 40 -8.99 2.02 4.05
C VAL A 40 -7.71 1.93 3.21
N SER A 41 -6.56 2.17 3.83
CA SER A 41 -5.26 2.21 3.14
C SER A 41 -4.51 0.87 3.14
N SER A 42 -5.10 -0.20 3.66
CA SER A 42 -4.46 -1.51 3.77
C SER A 42 -4.18 -2.20 2.43
N ALA A 43 -4.83 -1.76 1.35
CA ALA A 43 -4.52 -2.13 -0.04
C ALA A 43 -3.23 -1.45 -0.59
N SER A 44 -2.71 -0.44 0.11
CA SER A 44 -1.62 0.43 -0.38
C SER A 44 -0.24 0.05 0.17
N SER A 45 -0.05 -1.16 0.72
CA SER A 45 1.15 -1.61 1.47
C SER A 45 1.48 -0.79 2.73
N ARG A 46 0.61 0.16 3.13
CA ARG A 46 0.78 1.03 4.32
C ARG A 46 -0.33 0.88 5.35
N GLY A 47 -0.87 -0.33 5.49
CA GLY A 47 -1.91 -0.66 6.47
C GLY A 47 -1.47 -0.55 7.93
N TYR A 48 -2.35 -0.98 8.83
CA TYR A 48 -2.06 -1.01 10.26
C TYR A 48 -1.05 -2.12 10.58
N SER A 49 0.09 -1.75 11.16
CA SER A 49 1.23 -2.66 11.39
C SER A 49 1.73 -2.71 12.84
N LEU A 50 1.09 -1.98 13.76
CA LEU A 50 1.57 -1.92 15.14
C LEU A 50 1.40 -3.25 15.90
N ASP A 51 0.44 -4.10 15.49
CA ASP A 51 0.21 -5.42 16.12
C ASP A 51 1.32 -6.45 15.84
N TYR A 52 2.21 -6.19 14.88
CA TYR A 52 3.41 -7.01 14.67
C TYR A 52 4.45 -6.82 15.77
N PHE A 53 4.33 -5.75 16.56
CA PHE A 53 5.20 -5.46 17.69
C PHE A 53 4.58 -5.88 19.03
N ASN A 54 5.40 -5.96 20.07
CA ASN A 54 5.00 -6.23 21.45
C ASN A 54 4.36 -5.01 22.14
N ILE A 55 3.48 -4.28 21.44
CA ILE A 55 2.66 -3.22 22.05
C ILE A 55 1.68 -3.81 23.09
N PRO A 56 1.31 -3.06 24.14
CA PRO A 56 0.26 -3.45 25.06
C PRO A 56 -1.06 -3.76 24.34
N ASP A 57 -1.89 -4.61 24.95
CA ASP A 57 -3.24 -4.85 24.44
C ASP A 57 -4.06 -3.56 24.53
N VAL A 58 -4.44 -3.04 23.37
CA VAL A 58 -5.14 -1.77 23.21
C VAL A 58 -6.36 -1.96 22.34
N LYS A 59 -7.46 -1.31 22.74
CA LYS A 59 -8.70 -1.34 21.96
C LYS A 59 -8.50 -0.58 20.66
N LYS A 60 -9.14 -1.06 19.60
CA LYS A 60 -9.10 -0.45 18.26
C LYS A 60 -10.49 0.06 17.89
N LEU A 61 -10.55 1.28 17.39
CA LEU A 61 -11.73 1.92 16.84
C LEU A 61 -11.63 1.90 15.31
N VAL A 62 -12.74 1.55 14.65
CA VAL A 62 -12.86 1.59 13.19
C VAL A 62 -14.22 2.19 12.85
N TYR A 63 -14.24 3.15 11.93
CA TYR A 63 -15.44 3.64 11.26
C TYR A 63 -15.22 3.81 9.75
N GLY A 64 -16.32 3.97 9.00
CA GLY A 64 -16.26 4.23 7.56
C GLY A 64 -16.03 5.72 7.38
N LEU A 65 -15.03 6.09 6.57
CA LEU A 65 -14.80 7.49 6.22
C LEU A 65 -15.98 7.97 5.36
N GLN A 66 -16.69 9.00 5.83
CA GLN A 66 -17.95 9.44 5.23
C GLN A 66 -17.74 10.36 4.01
N ASP A 67 -16.62 11.08 3.95
CA ASP A 67 -16.35 12.07 2.90
C ASP A 67 -14.86 12.08 2.52
N ILE A 68 -14.59 11.91 1.23
CA ILE A 68 -13.24 11.91 0.67
C ILE A 68 -12.50 13.24 0.86
N ARG A 69 -13.25 14.35 0.98
CA ARG A 69 -12.70 15.69 1.20
C ARG A 69 -12.03 15.83 2.56
N HIS A 70 -12.37 14.95 3.51
CA HIS A 70 -11.91 14.98 4.89
C HIS A 70 -11.02 13.78 5.25
N ILE A 71 -10.37 13.16 4.26
CA ILE A 71 -9.42 12.04 4.46
C ILE A 71 -8.09 12.50 5.09
N GLY A 72 -7.82 13.81 5.11
CA GLY A 72 -6.61 14.34 5.73
C GLY A 72 -6.44 13.81 7.16
N HIS A 73 -5.24 13.29 7.47
CA HIS A 73 -4.97 12.71 8.79
C HIS A 73 -5.18 13.72 9.93
N GLU A 74 -4.81 14.98 9.68
CA GLU A 74 -4.99 16.09 10.63
C GLU A 74 -6.37 16.75 10.52
N ASP A 75 -7.21 16.34 9.55
CA ASP A 75 -8.53 16.91 9.34
C ASP A 75 -9.54 16.35 10.34
N VAL A 76 -9.89 17.19 11.31
CA VAL A 76 -10.86 16.87 12.38
C VAL A 76 -12.23 16.51 11.80
N TYR A 77 -12.64 17.06 10.65
CA TYR A 77 -13.94 16.76 10.06
C TYR A 77 -14.04 15.31 9.54
N GLY A 78 -12.91 14.62 9.37
CA GLY A 78 -12.85 13.19 9.05
C GLY A 78 -13.27 12.26 10.19
N ILE A 79 -13.38 12.79 11.41
CA ILE A 79 -13.81 12.05 12.61
C ILE A 79 -15.34 12.14 12.72
N PRO A 80 -16.11 11.05 12.91
CA PRO A 80 -17.57 11.12 13.00
C PRO A 80 -18.06 12.10 14.06
N GLU A 81 -19.10 12.88 13.74
CA GLU A 81 -19.63 13.94 14.61
C GLU A 81 -19.96 13.44 16.03
N TYR A 82 -20.51 12.23 16.14
CA TYR A 82 -20.79 11.60 17.43
C TYR A 82 -19.53 11.37 18.29
N ILE A 83 -18.40 11.04 17.65
CA ILE A 83 -17.11 10.92 18.34
C ILE A 83 -16.61 12.33 18.67
N ARG A 84 -16.65 13.26 17.73
CA ARG A 84 -16.19 14.64 17.96
C ARG A 84 -16.90 15.31 19.13
N GLY A 85 -18.24 15.28 19.15
CA GLY A 85 -19.06 15.93 20.18
C GLY A 85 -18.97 15.29 21.57
N LYS A 86 -18.34 14.12 21.71
CA LYS A 86 -18.14 13.43 23.00
C LYS A 86 -16.73 13.55 23.56
N ASN A 87 -15.78 13.99 22.75
CA ASN A 87 -14.37 14.00 23.09
C ASN A 87 -13.82 15.42 22.97
N ARG A 88 -12.90 15.78 23.86
CA ARG A 88 -12.07 16.95 23.65
C ARG A 88 -11.04 16.64 22.57
N ILE A 89 -11.06 17.41 21.49
CA ILE A 89 -10.17 17.21 20.35
C ILE A 89 -8.85 17.96 20.58
N LEU A 90 -7.74 17.24 20.57
CA LEU A 90 -6.39 17.78 20.62
C LEU A 90 -5.76 17.72 19.24
N VAL A 91 -5.22 18.84 18.77
CA VAL A 91 -4.58 18.95 17.46
C VAL A 91 -3.15 19.48 17.55
N GLU A 92 -2.25 18.95 16.72
CA GLU A 92 -0.84 19.38 16.71
C GLU A 92 -0.65 20.78 16.10
N ASN A 93 -1.46 21.11 15.09
CA ASN A 93 -1.36 22.35 14.33
C ASN A 93 -2.65 23.17 14.46
N GLU A 94 -2.54 24.49 14.29
CA GLU A 94 -3.72 25.37 14.20
C GLU A 94 -4.63 24.90 13.06
N ASN A 95 -5.93 24.85 13.32
CA ASN A 95 -6.93 24.42 12.35
C ASN A 95 -8.16 25.35 12.39
N GLU A 96 -9.08 25.14 11.45
CA GLU A 96 -10.31 25.93 11.33
C GLU A 96 -11.45 25.41 12.21
N TYR A 97 -11.21 24.44 13.09
CA TYR A 97 -12.22 23.85 13.96
C TYR A 97 -12.16 24.53 15.33
N ASP A 98 -13.06 25.49 15.56
CA ASP A 98 -13.07 26.37 16.74
C ASP A 98 -13.09 25.61 18.10
N GLU A 99 -13.59 24.37 18.14
CA GLU A 99 -13.66 23.55 19.36
C GLU A 99 -12.41 22.67 19.57
N ALA A 100 -11.48 22.60 18.61
CA ALA A 100 -10.22 21.88 18.78
C ALA A 100 -9.25 22.68 19.64
N VAL A 101 -8.52 21.97 20.49
CA VAL A 101 -7.50 22.57 21.35
C VAL A 101 -6.12 22.24 20.81
N LEU A 102 -5.33 23.28 20.57
CA LEU A 102 -3.94 23.16 20.16
C LEU A 102 -3.10 22.48 21.26
N TYR A 103 -2.51 21.35 20.94
CA TYR A 103 -1.68 20.53 21.82
C TYR A 103 -0.22 20.61 21.36
N LYS A 104 0.57 21.51 21.98
CA LYS A 104 1.98 21.75 21.59
C LYS A 104 2.94 20.81 22.29
N SER A 105 2.58 20.35 23.47
CA SER A 105 3.39 19.44 24.29
C SER A 105 2.55 18.72 25.34
N ILE A 106 3.03 17.55 25.77
CA ILE A 106 2.48 16.81 26.92
C ILE A 106 2.41 17.67 28.19
N PHE A 107 3.25 18.70 28.32
CA PHE A 107 3.25 19.61 29.47
C PHE A 107 2.05 20.57 29.49
N ASP A 108 1.38 20.79 28.36
CA ASP A 108 0.21 21.70 28.27
C ASP A 108 -1.06 21.12 28.90
N VAL A 109 -1.03 19.82 29.25
CA VAL A 109 -2.17 19.09 29.80
C VAL A 109 -2.16 19.17 31.32
N SER A 110 -3.29 19.58 31.88
CA SER A 110 -3.54 19.85 33.29
C SER A 110 -4.32 18.71 33.97
N ASP A 111 -4.39 18.73 35.31
CA ASP A 111 -5.17 17.73 36.06
C ASP A 111 -6.67 17.77 35.73
N ASN A 112 -7.20 18.91 35.28
CA ASN A 112 -8.59 19.04 34.84
C ASN A 112 -8.90 18.20 33.58
N ASP A 113 -7.88 17.83 32.81
CA ASP A 113 -8.02 16.99 31.62
C ASP A 113 -8.22 15.50 31.98
N CYS A 114 -7.97 15.11 33.23
CA CYS A 114 -8.12 13.73 33.69
C CYS A 114 -9.57 13.23 33.64
N SER A 115 -10.57 14.11 33.64
CA SER A 115 -12.00 13.74 33.61
C SER A 115 -12.62 13.73 32.21
N ALA A 116 -11.93 14.26 31.20
CA ALA A 116 -12.45 14.29 29.83
C ALA A 116 -12.01 13.04 29.04
N ASP A 117 -12.85 12.61 28.10
CA ASP A 117 -12.39 11.73 27.02
C ASP A 117 -11.69 12.60 25.97
N ILE A 118 -10.51 12.16 25.53
CA ILE A 118 -9.61 12.91 24.66
C ILE A 118 -9.49 12.18 23.33
N TYR A 119 -9.53 12.93 22.24
CA TYR A 119 -9.20 12.45 20.91
C TYR A 119 -8.02 13.25 20.36
N MET A 120 -6.94 12.58 19.97
CA MET A 120 -5.73 13.19 19.40
C MET A 120 -5.71 13.06 17.88
N CYS A 121 -5.49 14.18 17.19
CA CYS A 121 -5.42 14.28 15.73
C CYS A 121 -4.15 15.04 15.33
N GLY A 122 -3.14 14.34 14.81
CA GLY A 122 -1.82 14.90 14.52
C GLY A 122 -0.73 13.81 14.45
N TYR A 123 0.48 14.17 14.04
CA TYR A 123 1.58 13.21 13.84
C TYR A 123 2.55 13.11 15.04
N PHE A 124 2.69 14.17 15.83
CA PHE A 124 3.38 14.21 17.12
C PHE A 124 4.85 13.77 17.09
N PHE A 125 5.63 14.22 16.10
CA PHE A 125 6.99 13.73 15.88
C PHE A 125 8.03 14.03 16.99
N PRO A 126 8.14 15.24 17.56
CA PRO A 126 9.22 15.57 18.50
C PRO A 126 9.09 14.85 19.85
N LYS A 127 9.99 13.90 20.09
CA LYS A 127 10.05 13.08 21.32
C LYS A 127 10.10 13.91 22.60
N ASP A 128 10.93 14.94 22.61
CA ASP A 128 11.12 15.87 23.74
C ASP A 128 9.84 16.60 24.15
N LYS A 129 8.91 16.80 23.20
CA LYS A 129 7.64 17.48 23.46
C LYS A 129 6.54 16.55 23.94
N TYR A 130 6.52 15.30 23.50
CA TYR A 130 5.32 14.47 23.61
C TYR A 130 5.49 13.20 24.46
N TYR A 131 6.66 12.58 24.48
CA TYR A 131 6.78 11.23 25.07
C TYR A 131 8.17 10.85 25.61
N GLU A 132 9.11 11.80 25.78
CA GLU A 132 10.46 11.53 26.33
C GLU A 132 10.41 10.80 27.67
N ASP A 133 9.57 11.26 28.62
CA ASP A 133 9.46 10.69 29.96
C ASP A 133 8.99 9.21 29.96
N TYR A 134 8.37 8.77 28.86
CA TYR A 134 7.85 7.41 28.68
C TYR A 134 8.62 6.62 27.63
N TRP A 135 9.73 7.16 27.11
CA TRP A 135 10.44 6.59 25.96
C TRP A 135 10.98 5.18 26.20
N GLU A 136 11.44 4.88 27.42
CA GLU A 136 11.98 3.56 27.74
C GLU A 136 10.91 2.45 27.67
N ASP A 137 9.70 2.74 28.15
CA ASP A 137 8.53 1.86 27.98
C ASP A 137 8.21 1.70 26.49
N ILE A 138 8.05 2.83 25.79
CA ILE A 138 7.66 2.89 24.38
C ILE A 138 8.64 2.10 23.51
N ARG A 139 9.94 2.30 23.70
CA ARG A 139 10.99 1.59 22.96
C ARG A 139 10.92 0.08 23.20
N SER A 140 10.59 -0.37 24.41
CA SER A 140 10.49 -1.81 24.72
C SER A 140 9.38 -2.52 23.94
N PHE A 141 8.33 -1.78 23.57
CA PHE A 141 7.21 -2.32 22.80
C PHE A 141 7.56 -2.61 21.35
N PHE A 142 8.49 -1.86 20.76
CA PHE A 142 8.88 -1.99 19.35
C PHE A 142 9.92 -3.07 19.11
N THR A 143 9.62 -4.25 19.65
CA THR A 143 10.24 -5.53 19.33
C THR A 143 9.21 -6.40 18.62
N VAL A 144 9.60 -7.10 17.55
CA VAL A 144 8.66 -7.94 16.79
C VAL A 144 8.19 -9.14 17.62
N ARG A 145 6.91 -9.51 17.48
CA ARG A 145 6.32 -10.69 18.14
C ARG A 145 6.89 -11.99 17.58
N GLU A 146 7.00 -12.05 16.27
CA GLU A 146 7.56 -13.19 15.54
C GLU A 146 8.62 -12.70 14.57
N LYS A 147 9.78 -13.37 14.55
CA LYS A 147 10.84 -13.07 13.60
C LYS A 147 10.60 -13.84 12.30
N SER A 148 10.56 -13.12 11.19
CA SER A 148 10.64 -13.71 9.86
C SER A 148 11.97 -14.42 9.65
N GLU A 149 12.05 -15.18 8.56
CA GLU A 149 13.32 -15.83 8.22
C GLU A 149 14.34 -14.78 7.74
N GLU A 150 13.88 -13.76 7.03
CA GLU A 150 14.67 -12.59 6.61
C GLU A 150 15.33 -11.89 7.78
N LEU A 151 14.56 -11.59 8.85
CA LEU A 151 15.13 -10.98 10.05
C LEU A 151 16.20 -11.85 10.71
N LYS A 152 16.00 -13.18 10.78
CA LYS A 152 17.02 -14.08 11.34
C LYS A 152 18.29 -14.11 10.48
N GLN A 153 18.14 -14.15 9.16
CA GLN A 153 19.28 -14.11 8.24
C GLN A 153 20.01 -12.76 8.33
N PHE A 154 19.28 -11.66 8.53
CA PHE A 154 19.88 -10.35 8.76
C PHE A 154 20.65 -10.28 10.08
N GLU A 155 20.08 -10.82 11.17
CA GLU A 155 20.77 -10.95 12.47
C GLU A 155 22.08 -11.72 12.32
N ASN A 156 22.06 -12.86 11.63
CA ASN A 156 23.26 -13.65 11.32
C ASN A 156 24.27 -12.87 10.45
N LEU A 157 23.78 -12.06 9.50
CA LEU A 157 24.64 -11.24 8.64
C LEU A 157 25.42 -10.22 9.46
N ILE A 158 24.79 -9.56 10.44
CA ILE A 158 25.40 -8.48 11.22
C ILE A 158 26.10 -8.95 12.51
N GLU A 159 25.90 -10.21 12.91
CA GLU A 159 26.46 -10.76 14.15
C GLU A 159 27.99 -10.59 14.20
N GLY A 160 28.48 -10.02 15.31
CA GLY A 160 29.91 -9.80 15.55
C GLY A 160 30.59 -8.76 14.64
N LYS A 161 29.84 -8.04 13.78
CA LYS A 161 30.38 -7.06 12.83
C LYS A 161 29.96 -5.64 13.17
N VAL A 162 30.74 -4.66 12.70
CA VAL A 162 30.35 -3.25 12.72
C VAL A 162 29.41 -2.98 11.55
N SER A 163 28.11 -2.99 11.81
CA SER A 163 27.07 -2.78 10.78
C SER A 163 26.66 -1.31 10.66
N VAL A 164 26.62 -0.81 9.43
CA VAL A 164 26.17 0.54 9.09
C VAL A 164 24.93 0.44 8.20
N GLY A 165 23.77 0.82 8.73
CA GLY A 165 22.52 0.88 7.97
C GLY A 165 22.44 2.14 7.14
N ILE A 166 22.27 2.02 5.83
CA ILE A 166 22.13 3.14 4.89
C ILE A 166 20.68 3.17 4.43
N HIS A 167 19.99 4.29 4.64
CA HIS A 167 18.64 4.48 4.13
C HIS A 167 18.64 5.54 3.03
N ILE A 168 18.16 5.18 1.84
CA ILE A 168 17.99 6.07 0.69
C ILE A 168 16.49 6.17 0.37
N ARG A 169 15.92 7.36 0.51
CA ARG A 169 14.49 7.65 0.23
C ARG A 169 14.39 8.50 -1.02
N ARG A 170 13.67 8.02 -2.05
CA ARG A 170 13.58 8.73 -3.33
C ARG A 170 12.18 8.77 -3.92
N GLY A 171 11.43 7.66 -3.90
CA GLY A 171 10.22 7.45 -4.70
C GLY A 171 9.22 8.61 -4.67
N ASP A 172 8.48 8.79 -3.58
CA ASP A 172 7.52 9.89 -3.44
C ASP A 172 8.19 11.27 -3.34
N MET A 173 9.44 11.32 -2.87
CA MET A 173 10.23 12.56 -2.77
C MET A 173 10.59 13.16 -4.14
N LEU A 174 10.63 12.37 -5.22
CA LEU A 174 10.80 12.89 -6.58
C LEU A 174 9.63 13.78 -7.00
N PHE A 175 8.40 13.36 -6.70
CA PHE A 175 7.19 14.10 -7.02
C PHE A 175 7.02 15.36 -6.15
N ALA A 176 7.50 15.30 -4.89
CA ALA A 176 7.48 16.45 -3.98
C ALA A 176 8.61 17.47 -4.22
N GLY A 177 9.52 17.22 -5.18
CA GLY A 177 10.71 18.04 -5.44
C GLY A 177 11.79 17.96 -4.35
N TRP A 178 11.58 17.18 -3.29
CA TRP A 178 12.50 17.03 -2.17
C TRP A 178 13.74 16.18 -2.51
N ALA A 179 13.66 15.33 -3.54
CA ALA A 179 14.78 14.52 -4.02
C ALA A 179 15.95 15.37 -4.56
N THR A 180 15.70 16.60 -5.03
CA THR A 180 16.74 17.52 -5.54
C THR A 180 17.71 18.02 -4.45
N SER A 181 17.40 17.78 -3.18
CA SER A 181 18.19 18.20 -2.03
C SER A 181 19.17 17.12 -1.53
N MET A 182 19.12 15.90 -2.08
CA MET A 182 20.06 14.84 -1.75
C MET A 182 21.32 14.94 -2.61
N GLN A 183 22.49 14.76 -1.99
CA GLN A 183 23.75 14.68 -2.73
C GLN A 183 24.21 13.23 -2.73
N ASP A 184 24.29 12.57 -3.89
CA ASP A 184 24.72 11.16 -3.97
C ASP A 184 26.08 10.93 -3.28
N ASP A 185 26.97 11.91 -3.42
CA ASP A 185 28.31 11.93 -2.83
C ASP A 185 28.32 11.84 -1.31
N TYR A 186 27.25 12.27 -0.64
CA TYR A 186 27.13 12.23 0.81
C TYR A 186 27.15 10.79 1.32
N TYR A 187 26.42 9.87 0.68
CA TYR A 187 26.37 8.46 1.11
C TYR A 187 27.75 7.81 1.01
N ILE A 188 28.41 7.98 -0.14
CA ILE A 188 29.75 7.46 -0.39
C ILE A 188 30.75 8.04 0.63
N ALA A 189 30.70 9.35 0.87
CA ALA A 189 31.59 10.00 1.82
C ALA A 189 31.39 9.49 3.26
N ALA A 190 30.15 9.30 3.68
CA ALA A 190 29.81 8.76 4.99
C ALA A 190 30.28 7.31 5.17
N MET A 191 30.19 6.48 4.12
CA MET A 191 30.73 5.12 4.13
C MET A 191 32.24 5.11 4.38
N GLU A 192 32.99 5.92 3.64
CA GLU A 192 34.45 6.01 3.80
C GLU A 192 34.86 6.59 5.16
N ALA A 193 34.12 7.56 5.67
CA ALA A 193 34.33 8.08 7.03
C ALA A 193 34.17 6.99 8.10
N PHE A 194 33.16 6.12 7.96
CA PHE A 194 32.98 4.97 8.85
C PHE A 194 34.12 3.95 8.71
N ARG A 195 34.58 3.65 7.48
CA ARG A 195 35.74 2.76 7.25
C ARG A 195 37.00 3.28 7.90
N GLU A 196 37.31 4.56 7.72
CA GLU A 196 38.48 5.19 8.34
C GLU A 196 38.44 5.08 9.86
N LYS A 197 37.25 5.24 10.47
CA LYS A 197 37.09 5.25 11.93
C LYS A 197 37.04 3.86 12.57
N PHE A 198 36.31 2.93 11.98
CA PHE A 198 35.96 1.64 12.61
C PHE A 198 36.56 0.43 11.89
N GLY A 199 37.25 0.61 10.76
CA GLY A 199 37.89 -0.47 10.02
C GLY A 199 36.91 -1.27 9.17
N GLU A 200 36.78 -2.57 9.44
CA GLU A 200 35.96 -3.50 8.66
C GLU A 200 34.47 -3.34 8.97
N CYS A 201 33.86 -2.30 8.41
CA CYS A 201 32.41 -2.08 8.43
C CYS A 201 31.72 -2.89 7.33
N ILE A 202 30.53 -3.40 7.62
CA ILE A 202 29.56 -3.80 6.59
C ILE A 202 28.49 -2.74 6.43
N PHE A 203 27.98 -2.57 5.22
CA PHE A 203 27.01 -1.56 4.85
C PHE A 203 25.73 -2.24 4.34
N CYS A 204 24.64 -2.07 5.07
CA CYS A 204 23.34 -2.64 4.72
C CYS A 204 22.46 -1.52 4.13
N VAL A 205 22.14 -1.60 2.85
CA VAL A 205 21.45 -0.55 2.10
C VAL A 205 19.98 -0.89 1.97
N PHE A 206 19.13 0.02 2.44
CA PHE A 206 17.66 -0.02 2.39
C PHE A 206 17.17 1.16 1.55
N SER A 207 16.25 0.91 0.62
CA SER A 207 15.75 1.95 -0.27
C SER A 207 14.37 1.61 -0.81
N ASP A 208 13.53 2.63 -0.99
CA ASP A 208 12.28 2.50 -1.75
C ASP A 208 12.49 2.55 -3.28
N ASP A 209 13.72 2.82 -3.69
CA ASP A 209 14.20 2.74 -5.07
C ASP A 209 15.58 2.04 -5.03
N ILE A 210 15.56 0.70 -4.98
CA ILE A 210 16.78 -0.10 -4.77
C ILE A 210 17.73 -0.01 -5.99
N ASP A 211 17.19 0.17 -7.19
CA ASP A 211 17.99 0.28 -8.41
C ASP A 211 18.75 1.61 -8.46
N TYR A 212 18.14 2.70 -7.99
CA TYR A 212 18.87 3.95 -7.79
C TYR A 212 20.00 3.78 -6.76
N ALA A 213 19.72 3.13 -5.62
CA ALA A 213 20.72 2.89 -4.60
C ALA A 213 21.92 2.10 -5.16
N LYS A 214 21.67 1.04 -5.94
CA LYS A 214 22.71 0.26 -6.63
C LYS A 214 23.54 1.11 -7.59
N LYS A 215 22.91 2.03 -8.32
CA LYS A 215 23.59 2.93 -9.26
C LYS A 215 24.54 3.90 -8.57
N ILE A 216 24.15 4.44 -7.41
CA ILE A 216 24.95 5.46 -6.72
C ILE A 216 26.06 4.85 -5.86
N ILE A 217 25.77 3.76 -5.13
CA ILE A 217 26.76 3.11 -4.25
C ILE A 217 27.65 2.17 -5.06
N GLY A 218 27.11 1.41 -6.01
CA GLY A 218 27.90 0.48 -6.82
C GLY A 218 28.22 -0.84 -6.10
N LYS A 219 29.30 -1.51 -6.52
CA LYS A 219 29.65 -2.86 -6.08
C LYS A 219 30.81 -2.81 -5.08
N ASP A 220 30.62 -3.46 -3.94
CA ASP A 220 31.64 -3.58 -2.91
C ASP A 220 31.38 -4.84 -2.06
N LYS A 221 32.43 -5.58 -1.68
CA LYS A 221 32.32 -6.82 -0.88
C LYS A 221 31.65 -6.61 0.49
N THR A 222 31.69 -5.39 1.01
CA THR A 222 31.13 -5.04 2.32
C THR A 222 29.74 -4.43 2.20
N VAL A 223 29.20 -4.25 0.99
CA VAL A 223 27.89 -3.67 0.74
C VAL A 223 26.87 -4.77 0.45
N TYR A 224 25.75 -4.70 1.17
CA TYR A 224 24.60 -5.61 1.09
C TYR A 224 23.36 -4.80 0.77
N TYR A 225 22.75 -5.05 -0.38
CA TYR A 225 21.47 -4.43 -0.76
C TYR A 225 20.35 -5.29 -0.21
N VAL A 226 19.68 -4.78 0.82
CA VAL A 226 18.62 -5.48 1.52
C VAL A 226 17.29 -5.08 0.90
N HIS A 227 16.61 -6.06 0.35
CA HIS A 227 15.27 -5.89 -0.18
C HIS A 227 14.46 -7.15 0.08
N TYR A 228 13.48 -7.07 0.96
CA TYR A 228 12.68 -8.23 1.35
C TYR A 228 11.53 -8.47 0.37
N VAL A 229 11.50 -9.69 -0.14
CA VAL A 229 10.69 -10.08 -1.29
C VAL A 229 9.49 -10.89 -0.76
N GLY A 230 8.28 -10.38 -1.00
CA GLY A 230 7.10 -11.23 -1.15
C GLY A 230 6.22 -11.42 0.08
N TYR A 231 5.96 -10.36 0.85
CA TYR A 231 4.92 -10.31 1.88
C TYR A 231 4.69 -8.87 2.35
N ASN A 232 3.52 -8.60 2.93
CA ASN A 232 3.10 -7.24 3.33
C ASN A 232 4.00 -6.60 4.40
N ASP A 233 4.69 -7.42 5.20
CA ASP A 233 5.51 -6.95 6.32
C ASP A 233 6.98 -6.77 5.93
N ALA A 234 7.34 -6.90 4.65
CA ALA A 234 8.70 -6.70 4.16
C ALA A 234 9.27 -5.33 4.59
N ALA A 235 8.45 -4.27 4.51
CA ALA A 235 8.83 -2.94 4.96
C ALA A 235 9.03 -2.84 6.48
N LEU A 236 8.28 -3.63 7.27
CA LEU A 236 8.45 -3.72 8.71
C LEU A 236 9.75 -4.43 9.07
N ASP A 237 10.06 -5.53 8.39
CA ASP A 237 11.30 -6.26 8.62
C ASP A 237 12.52 -5.45 8.15
N GLU A 238 12.43 -4.71 7.05
CA GLU A 238 13.47 -3.76 6.62
C GLU A 238 13.67 -2.64 7.65
N PHE A 239 12.57 -2.09 8.20
CA PHE A 239 12.62 -1.09 9.27
C PHE A 239 13.35 -1.63 10.51
N VAL A 240 12.97 -2.83 10.95
CA VAL A 240 13.55 -3.49 12.11
C VAL A 240 15.03 -3.80 11.86
N SER A 241 15.38 -4.30 10.68
CA SER A 241 16.76 -4.54 10.25
C SER A 241 17.60 -3.26 10.30
N LEU A 242 17.07 -2.15 9.76
CA LEU A 242 17.72 -0.84 9.84
C LEU A 242 17.90 -0.39 11.30
N SER A 243 16.95 -0.66 12.18
CA SER A 243 17.03 -0.33 13.62
C SER A 243 18.02 -1.20 14.41
N MET A 244 18.40 -2.37 13.88
CA MET A 244 19.40 -3.27 14.49
C MET A 244 20.84 -2.88 14.18
N CYS A 245 21.11 -2.17 13.06
CA CYS A 245 22.46 -1.75 12.71
C CYS A 245 23.17 -0.94 13.81
N THR A 246 24.49 -1.10 13.92
CA THR A 246 25.31 -0.43 14.94
C THR A 246 25.38 1.08 14.71
N HIS A 247 25.56 1.48 13.45
CA HIS A 247 25.60 2.87 13.00
C HIS A 247 24.64 3.09 11.83
N ARG A 248 24.36 4.35 11.47
CA ARG A 248 23.44 4.69 10.37
C ARG A 248 23.92 5.85 9.50
N ILE A 249 23.47 5.84 8.25
CA ILE A 249 23.51 6.95 7.29
C ILE A 249 22.07 7.18 6.82
N LEU A 250 21.50 8.31 7.20
CA LEU A 250 20.08 8.59 6.98
C LEU A 250 19.84 9.51 5.77
N SER A 251 18.74 9.25 5.09
CA SER A 251 18.08 10.20 4.19
C SER A 251 17.49 11.39 4.96
N ASN A 252 17.62 12.59 4.38
CA ASN A 252 16.94 13.76 4.89
C ASN A 252 15.41 13.61 4.85
N SER A 253 14.74 14.15 5.86
CA SER A 253 13.28 14.25 5.94
C SER A 253 12.51 12.91 5.90
N SER A 254 13.19 11.77 6.06
CA SER A 254 12.54 10.47 6.18
C SER A 254 12.22 10.17 7.65
N THR A 255 10.92 10.13 7.99
CA THR A 255 10.45 9.73 9.33
C THR A 255 10.81 8.27 9.65
N PHE A 256 10.85 7.41 8.61
CA PHE A 256 11.25 6.01 8.69
C PHE A 256 12.69 5.84 9.17
N SER A 257 13.64 6.52 8.51
CA SER A 257 15.06 6.40 8.84
C SER A 257 15.37 7.03 10.21
N ARG A 258 14.73 8.17 10.54
CA ARG A 258 14.86 8.84 11.84
C ARG A 258 14.39 7.93 12.98
N LEU A 259 13.20 7.36 12.87
CA LEU A 259 12.64 6.52 13.91
C LEU A 259 13.47 5.25 14.14
N ALA A 260 14.01 4.65 13.06
CA ALA A 260 14.89 3.49 13.19
C ALA A 260 16.17 3.80 13.98
N ASP A 261 16.72 5.02 13.88
CA ASP A 261 17.84 5.47 14.71
C ASP A 261 17.46 5.77 16.16
N GLU A 262 16.27 6.34 16.37
CA GLU A 262 15.74 6.63 17.71
C GLU A 262 15.54 5.34 18.50
N LEU A 263 14.93 4.31 17.89
CA LEU A 263 14.70 3.00 18.49
C LEU A 263 15.98 2.22 18.80
N ASN A 264 17.10 2.54 18.13
CA ASN A 264 18.36 1.87 18.41
C ASN A 264 18.86 2.18 19.83
N GLY A 265 18.97 1.15 20.67
CA GLY A 265 19.43 1.27 22.06
C GLY A 265 20.96 1.40 22.23
N GLY A 266 21.73 1.39 21.15
CA GLY A 266 23.20 1.38 21.20
C GLY A 266 23.78 2.68 21.76
N LYS A 267 24.58 2.58 22.83
CA LYS A 267 25.22 3.74 23.49
C LYS A 267 26.32 4.39 22.66
N ASN A 268 27.01 3.60 21.84
CA ASN A 268 28.12 4.07 20.98
C ASN A 268 27.69 4.29 19.53
N ARG A 269 26.38 4.25 19.25
CA ARG A 269 25.87 4.43 17.88
C ARG A 269 26.23 5.82 17.36
N LYS A 270 26.45 5.87 16.05
CA LYS A 270 26.76 7.09 15.30
C LYS A 270 25.84 7.15 14.11
N CYS A 271 25.36 8.34 13.83
CA CYS A 271 24.39 8.59 12.77
C CYS A 271 24.91 9.74 11.91
N PHE A 272 25.11 9.50 10.62
CA PHE A 272 25.25 10.59 9.66
C PHE A 272 23.87 11.02 9.18
N TRP A 273 23.63 12.33 9.18
CA TRP A 273 22.47 12.95 8.56
C TRP A 273 22.89 14.25 7.85
N GLN A 274 22.27 14.55 6.71
CA GLN A 274 22.72 15.63 5.84
C GLN A 274 22.23 17.03 6.31
N GLY A 275 21.32 17.10 7.28
CA GLY A 275 20.78 18.37 7.79
C GLY A 275 19.62 18.89 6.96
N ASP A 276 18.75 19.71 7.55
CA ASP A 276 17.62 20.30 6.83
C ASP A 276 18.12 21.27 5.75
N VAL A 277 17.85 20.95 4.48
CA VAL A 277 18.13 21.81 3.32
C VAL A 277 17.06 22.92 3.23
N SER A 278 16.08 22.95 4.14
CA SER A 278 15.02 23.96 4.19
C SER A 278 15.50 25.41 4.32
N GLN A 279 16.75 25.68 4.71
CA GLN A 279 17.31 27.03 4.64
C GLN A 279 17.53 27.56 3.21
N SER A 280 17.55 26.70 2.18
CA SER A 280 17.54 27.15 0.78
C SER A 280 16.14 27.20 0.16
N SER A 281 15.07 26.88 0.92
CA SER A 281 13.70 26.79 0.40
C SER A 281 12.87 28.08 0.52
N SER A 282 13.46 29.19 0.99
CA SER A 282 12.79 30.50 0.99
C SER A 282 12.49 31.04 -0.42
N LEU A 283 13.15 30.49 -1.45
CA LEU A 283 12.91 30.85 -2.86
C LEU A 283 11.71 30.13 -3.50
N ILE A 284 11.35 28.92 -3.07
CA ILE A 284 10.25 28.15 -3.69
C ILE A 284 8.89 28.50 -3.06
N LYS A 285 8.87 28.91 -1.78
CA LYS A 285 7.66 29.52 -1.17
C LYS A 285 7.26 30.86 -1.82
N SER A 286 8.15 31.51 -2.57
CA SER A 286 7.83 32.72 -3.34
C SER A 286 7.15 32.46 -4.69
N PHE A 287 7.12 31.23 -5.19
CA PHE A 287 6.62 30.96 -6.55
C PHE A 287 5.22 30.32 -6.59
N CYS A 288 4.77 29.68 -5.51
CA CYS A 288 3.54 28.87 -5.55
C CYS A 288 2.37 29.34 -4.66
N ARG A 289 2.44 30.49 -3.99
CA ARG A 289 1.29 31.01 -3.21
C ARG A 289 1.13 32.51 -3.32
N ASN A 290 0.50 32.99 -4.39
CA ASN A 290 -0.94 33.30 -4.29
C ASN A 290 -1.51 34.09 -5.46
N ILE A 291 -2.62 33.54 -5.95
CA ILE A 291 -3.80 34.27 -6.39
C ILE A 291 -4.09 35.46 -5.44
N ARG A 292 -4.04 36.65 -6.04
CA ARG A 292 -4.77 37.91 -5.76
C ARG A 292 -4.68 38.66 -4.41
N PHE A 293 -4.27 38.12 -3.26
CA PHE A 293 -4.46 38.88 -2.00
C PHE A 293 -3.25 39.68 -1.46
N VAL A 294 -2.03 39.51 -1.99
CA VAL A 294 -0.80 40.10 -1.38
C VAL A 294 -0.33 41.43 -2.01
N LYS A 295 -1.04 41.97 -3.02
CA LYS A 295 -0.55 43.14 -3.81
C LYS A 295 -0.44 44.47 -3.06
N ASN A 296 -1.07 44.65 -1.90
CA ASN A 296 -1.11 45.96 -1.24
C ASN A 296 -0.17 46.14 -0.03
N LEU A 297 0.48 45.08 0.47
CA LEU A 297 1.30 45.17 1.68
C LEU A 297 2.81 45.35 1.42
N ILE A 298 3.30 44.98 0.23
CA ILE A 298 4.76 44.93 -0.07
C ILE A 298 5.19 46.19 -0.85
N LYS A 299 4.98 47.38 -0.28
CA LYS A 299 5.48 48.62 -0.87
C LYS A 299 6.41 49.44 0.04
N GLN A 300 6.80 48.93 1.22
CA GLN A 300 7.52 49.77 2.19
C GLN A 300 8.80 49.26 2.85
N THR A 301 9.31 48.04 2.63
CA THR A 301 10.56 47.66 3.33
C THR A 301 11.43 46.66 2.58
N ILE A 302 12.36 47.17 1.76
CA ILE A 302 13.54 46.42 1.32
C ILE A 302 14.75 47.35 1.48
N THR A 303 15.60 47.07 2.46
CA THR A 303 17.02 47.47 2.43
C THR A 303 17.90 46.32 2.92
N ASN A 304 18.86 45.95 2.07
CA ASN A 304 20.17 45.34 2.34
C ASN A 304 20.26 43.96 3.03
N ARG A 305 20.63 42.92 2.27
CA ARG A 305 22.01 42.40 2.13
C ARG A 305 22.03 41.09 1.33
N ASP A 306 22.92 41.04 0.34
CA ASP A 306 23.30 39.83 -0.39
C ASP A 306 23.89 38.77 0.55
N PHE A 307 23.43 37.52 0.44
CA PHE A 307 24.13 36.35 0.98
C PHE A 307 24.33 35.32 -0.12
N LYS A 308 25.61 35.04 -0.43
CA LYS A 308 26.04 33.98 -1.33
C LYS A 308 25.97 32.62 -0.61
N CYS A 309 25.51 31.61 -1.34
CA CYS A 309 25.21 30.25 -0.87
C CYS A 309 26.46 29.37 -0.60
N GLU A 310 27.62 29.94 -0.28
CA GLU A 310 28.89 29.19 -0.16
C GLU A 310 29.32 28.88 1.29
N ASP A 311 28.62 29.40 2.31
CA ASP A 311 29.04 29.31 3.72
C ASP A 311 28.22 28.33 4.58
N LEU A 312 28.14 27.06 4.18
CA LEU A 312 27.82 25.95 5.11
C LEU A 312 29.01 24.98 5.18
N CYS A 313 30.17 25.50 5.58
CA CYS A 313 31.31 24.69 6.00
C CYS A 313 31.13 24.27 7.46
N ILE A 314 30.75 23.02 7.74
CA ILE A 314 30.90 22.47 9.09
C ILE A 314 32.16 21.59 9.08
N GLY A 315 33.25 22.19 9.56
CA GLY A 315 34.53 21.55 9.89
C GLY A 315 35.38 21.03 8.72
N ASP A 316 36.70 20.98 8.95
CA ASP A 316 37.64 20.19 8.14
C ASP A 316 37.86 18.78 8.73
N GLU A 317 37.24 18.49 9.88
CA GLU A 317 37.37 17.23 10.64
C GLU A 317 36.01 16.76 11.18
N ILE A 318 35.88 15.44 11.39
CA ILE A 318 34.67 14.81 11.92
C ILE A 318 34.71 14.79 13.45
N ASN A 319 33.69 15.37 14.11
CA ASN A 319 33.52 15.27 15.56
C ASN A 319 32.90 13.94 15.98
N TRP A 320 33.71 12.92 16.19
CA TRP A 320 33.25 11.59 16.66
C TRP A 320 32.74 11.57 18.11
N SER A 321 32.78 12.67 18.86
CA SER A 321 32.16 12.73 20.19
C SER A 321 30.63 12.85 20.11
N GLU A 322 30.12 13.46 19.05
CA GLU A 322 28.67 13.62 18.81
C GLU A 322 28.05 12.31 18.32
N LYS A 323 26.79 12.08 18.70
CA LYS A 323 26.00 10.95 18.21
C LYS A 323 25.55 11.20 16.76
N ASP A 324 24.97 12.37 16.52
CA ASP A 324 24.39 12.78 15.24
C ASP A 324 25.36 13.73 14.53
N ILE A 325 25.96 13.27 13.44
CA ILE A 325 27.08 13.91 12.76
C ILE A 325 26.63 14.43 11.40
N ARG A 326 27.04 15.66 11.06
CA ARG A 326 26.82 16.26 9.74
C ARG A 326 28.13 16.37 8.96
N LEU A 327 28.13 15.92 7.71
CA LEU A 327 29.28 16.05 6.82
C LEU A 327 29.23 17.39 6.05
N GLY A 328 30.26 18.21 6.23
CA GLY A 328 30.48 19.40 5.41
C GLY A 328 30.93 19.07 3.98
N GLN A 329 30.72 20.00 3.04
CA GLN A 329 31.05 19.83 1.62
C GLN A 329 32.52 19.45 1.35
N LYS A 330 33.45 19.97 2.16
CA LYS A 330 34.88 19.65 2.03
C LYS A 330 35.16 18.18 2.37
N LEU A 331 34.58 17.68 3.46
CA LEU A 331 34.70 16.27 3.87
C LEU A 331 34.05 15.36 2.83
N ILE A 332 32.88 15.74 2.30
CA ILE A 332 32.23 14.99 1.21
C ILE A 332 33.18 14.83 0.01
N LYS A 333 33.79 15.94 -0.45
CA LYS A 333 34.76 15.91 -1.55
C LYS A 333 36.00 15.08 -1.23
N LYS A 334 36.55 15.18 -0.01
CA LYS A 334 37.72 14.41 0.43
C LYS A 334 37.43 12.91 0.38
N TYR A 335 36.36 12.47 1.02
CA TYR A 335 36.06 11.05 1.17
C TYR A 335 35.58 10.40 -0.12
N ARG A 336 34.80 11.11 -0.96
CA ARG A 336 34.35 10.58 -2.25
C ARG A 336 35.50 10.11 -3.14
N GLN A 337 36.64 10.83 -3.13
CA GLN A 337 37.78 10.51 -3.99
C GLN A 337 38.47 9.19 -3.62
N VAL A 338 38.27 8.70 -2.40
CA VAL A 338 38.90 7.49 -1.88
C VAL A 338 38.08 6.23 -2.22
N TYR A 339 36.79 6.40 -2.46
CA TYR A 339 35.89 5.29 -2.76
C TYR A 339 36.28 4.57 -4.06
N LYS A 340 36.46 3.26 -3.95
CA LYS A 340 36.71 2.36 -5.08
C LYS A 340 35.70 1.23 -5.06
N ALA A 341 34.71 1.31 -5.94
CA ALA A 341 33.75 0.24 -6.14
C ALA A 341 34.40 -0.88 -6.97
N ASP A 342 35.04 -1.84 -6.31
CA ASP A 342 35.57 -3.05 -6.95
C ASP A 342 35.30 -4.27 -6.05
N ASN A 343 34.30 -5.10 -6.38
CA ASN A 343 34.31 -6.53 -6.02
C ASN A 343 33.24 -7.39 -6.74
N ILE A 344 33.62 -8.63 -7.05
CA ILE A 344 32.86 -9.63 -7.83
C ILE A 344 32.37 -10.79 -6.94
N ASP A 345 32.97 -11.04 -5.77
CA ASP A 345 32.75 -12.28 -5.01
C ASP A 345 31.30 -12.44 -4.49
N ASN A 346 30.72 -11.37 -3.92
CA ASN A 346 29.32 -11.37 -3.46
C ASN A 346 28.31 -11.67 -4.59
N ILE A 347 28.67 -11.37 -5.84
CA ILE A 347 27.83 -11.63 -7.00
C ILE A 347 27.88 -13.11 -7.36
N VAL A 348 29.07 -13.71 -7.32
CA VAL A 348 29.24 -15.15 -7.59
C VAL A 348 28.50 -15.98 -6.55
N ASP A 349 28.58 -15.60 -5.26
CA ASP A 349 27.84 -16.26 -4.19
C ASP A 349 26.32 -16.14 -4.36
N TYR A 350 25.84 -14.96 -4.76
CA TYR A 350 24.43 -14.74 -5.07
C TYR A 350 23.97 -15.61 -6.24
N ASP A 351 24.72 -15.63 -7.35
CA ASP A 351 24.36 -16.38 -8.54
C ASP A 351 24.37 -17.91 -8.28
N ASN A 352 25.33 -18.41 -7.49
CA ASN A 352 25.35 -19.81 -7.06
C ASN A 352 24.12 -20.17 -6.23
N LEU A 353 23.80 -19.35 -5.22
CA LEU A 353 22.64 -19.58 -4.34
C LEU A 353 21.31 -19.44 -5.09
N LYS A 354 21.20 -18.47 -6.01
CA LYS A 354 20.05 -18.31 -6.91
C LYS A 354 19.85 -19.59 -7.73
N ASN A 355 20.90 -20.09 -8.37
CA ASN A 355 20.81 -21.30 -9.20
C ASN A 355 20.42 -22.52 -8.37
N GLU A 356 20.94 -22.64 -7.14
CA GLU A 356 20.54 -23.70 -6.21
C GLU A 356 19.04 -23.63 -5.91
N VAL A 357 18.52 -22.48 -5.49
CA VAL A 357 17.09 -22.27 -5.19
C VAL A 357 16.20 -22.56 -6.40
N LEU A 358 16.55 -22.03 -7.57
CA LEU A 358 15.73 -22.17 -8.78
C LEU A 358 15.76 -23.60 -9.37
N SER A 359 16.79 -24.39 -9.05
CA SER A 359 16.91 -25.78 -9.52
C SER A 359 16.11 -26.80 -8.70
N VAL A 360 15.62 -26.42 -7.51
CA VAL A 360 14.94 -27.32 -6.57
C VAL A 360 13.43 -27.23 -6.72
N ALA A 361 12.77 -28.39 -6.78
CA ALA A 361 11.33 -28.47 -6.59
C ALA A 361 11.02 -28.50 -5.08
N VAL A 362 10.24 -27.54 -4.60
CA VAL A 362 9.91 -27.43 -3.17
C VAL A 362 8.91 -28.50 -2.76
N ASP A 363 9.19 -29.15 -1.62
CA ASP A 363 8.35 -30.14 -0.96
C ASP A 363 8.44 -30.03 0.58
N GLU A 364 7.75 -30.92 1.30
CA GLU A 364 7.75 -30.94 2.78
C GLU A 364 9.15 -31.15 3.41
N SER A 365 10.07 -31.81 2.69
CA SER A 365 11.40 -32.15 3.21
C SER A 365 12.39 -30.99 3.09
N ASN A 366 12.20 -30.09 2.12
CA ASN A 366 13.15 -29.02 1.81
C ASN A 366 12.59 -27.59 1.99
N CYS A 367 11.29 -27.41 2.24
CA CYS A 367 10.66 -26.08 2.29
C CYS A 367 11.32 -25.09 3.26
N ASN A 368 11.76 -25.54 4.43
CA ASN A 368 12.43 -24.66 5.41
C ASN A 368 13.82 -24.20 4.92
N ASP A 369 14.59 -25.12 4.33
CA ASP A 369 15.93 -24.81 3.80
C ASP A 369 15.83 -23.87 2.59
N THR A 370 14.92 -24.17 1.65
CA THR A 370 14.67 -23.30 0.50
C THR A 370 14.19 -21.91 0.92
N ASN A 371 13.27 -21.82 1.89
CA ASN A 371 12.83 -20.52 2.42
C ASN A 371 13.99 -19.74 3.07
N SER A 372 14.87 -20.43 3.81
CA SER A 372 16.06 -19.82 4.40
C SER A 372 17.04 -19.30 3.35
N LYS A 373 17.24 -20.05 2.25
CA LYS A 373 18.07 -19.63 1.12
C LYS A 373 17.48 -18.43 0.37
N ILE A 374 16.16 -18.40 0.16
CA ILE A 374 15.46 -17.25 -0.42
C ILE A 374 15.63 -16.01 0.46
N ALA A 375 15.45 -16.14 1.78
CA ALA A 375 15.68 -15.05 2.73
C ALA A 375 17.12 -14.51 2.67
N ARG A 376 18.13 -15.38 2.46
CA ARG A 376 19.52 -14.97 2.24
C ARG A 376 19.73 -14.21 0.93
N LEU A 377 19.03 -14.58 -0.15
CA LEU A 377 19.08 -13.86 -1.42
C LEU A 377 18.53 -12.44 -1.30
N SER A 378 17.52 -12.24 -0.45
CA SER A 378 16.96 -10.91 -0.14
C SER A 378 17.93 -9.97 0.59
N LEU A 379 19.07 -10.47 1.10
CA LEU A 379 20.11 -9.66 1.74
C LEU A 379 21.17 -9.13 0.75
N ASN A 380 21.11 -9.54 -0.52
CA ASN A 380 22.05 -9.08 -1.53
C ASN A 380 21.44 -9.08 -2.95
N VAL A 381 20.43 -8.25 -3.18
CA VAL A 381 19.66 -8.24 -4.45
C VAL A 381 20.35 -7.56 -5.64
N TYR A 382 21.69 -7.48 -5.65
CA TYR A 382 22.41 -6.71 -6.67
C TYR A 382 22.12 -7.18 -8.10
N ASN A 383 22.15 -8.49 -8.34
CA ASN A 383 21.85 -9.15 -9.62
C ASN A 383 20.40 -9.65 -9.72
N SER A 384 19.49 -9.14 -8.88
CA SER A 384 18.08 -9.51 -8.99
C SER A 384 17.46 -8.82 -10.20
N GLU A 385 16.92 -9.63 -11.12
CA GLU A 385 16.08 -9.19 -12.22
C GLU A 385 14.61 -9.44 -11.87
N PHE A 386 13.68 -8.68 -12.46
CA PHE A 386 12.25 -8.83 -12.18
C PHE A 386 11.74 -10.27 -12.39
N ASP A 387 12.15 -10.94 -13.47
CA ASP A 387 11.75 -12.32 -13.74
C ASP A 387 12.28 -13.30 -12.69
N THR A 388 13.49 -13.04 -12.18
CA THR A 388 14.08 -13.85 -11.10
C THR A 388 13.30 -13.66 -9.79
N GLU A 389 12.87 -12.43 -9.51
CA GLU A 389 12.07 -12.13 -8.32
C GLU A 389 10.69 -12.83 -8.36
N GLN A 390 10.05 -12.87 -9.53
CA GLN A 390 8.81 -13.62 -9.74
C GLN A 390 8.97 -15.12 -9.49
N GLU A 391 10.10 -15.71 -9.89
CA GLU A 391 10.43 -17.11 -9.60
C GLU A 391 10.69 -17.32 -8.10
N PHE A 392 11.34 -16.38 -7.41
CA PHE A 392 11.50 -16.45 -5.95
C PHE A 392 10.16 -16.36 -5.22
N PHE A 393 9.24 -15.49 -5.65
CA PHE A 393 7.87 -15.46 -5.12
C PHE A 393 7.18 -16.81 -5.28
N LEU A 394 7.32 -17.47 -6.45
CA LEU A 394 6.75 -18.79 -6.68
C LEU A 394 7.36 -19.87 -5.78
N GLN A 395 8.69 -19.91 -5.65
CA GLN A 395 9.36 -20.86 -4.77
C GLN A 395 8.97 -20.65 -3.30
N LYS A 396 8.89 -19.38 -2.88
CA LYS A 396 8.47 -19.01 -1.53
C LYS A 396 7.00 -19.29 -1.26
N PHE A 397 6.13 -19.15 -2.26
CA PHE A 397 4.73 -19.57 -2.20
C PHE A 397 4.62 -21.07 -1.88
N TYR A 398 5.40 -21.90 -2.57
CA TYR A 398 5.44 -23.34 -2.26
C TYR A 398 6.01 -23.62 -0.87
N CYS A 399 7.05 -22.89 -0.44
CA CYS A 399 7.58 -23.04 0.91
C CYS A 399 6.51 -22.76 1.97
N TYR A 400 5.81 -21.62 1.86
CA TYR A 400 4.76 -21.24 2.79
C TYR A 400 3.56 -22.21 2.76
N TYR A 401 3.21 -22.75 1.60
CA TYR A 401 2.19 -23.80 1.49
C TYR A 401 2.56 -25.02 2.36
N PHE A 402 3.76 -25.59 2.18
CA PHE A 402 4.19 -26.77 2.95
C PHE A 402 4.47 -26.47 4.42
N MET A 403 4.86 -25.24 4.75
CA MET A 403 4.99 -24.75 6.12
C MET A 403 3.63 -24.42 6.77
N LYS A 404 2.52 -24.53 6.04
CA LYS A 404 1.15 -24.17 6.47
C LYS A 404 0.98 -22.70 6.89
N LYS A 405 1.78 -21.81 6.31
CA LYS A 405 1.67 -20.35 6.47
C LYS A 405 0.74 -19.79 5.38
N PHE A 406 -0.53 -20.16 5.46
CA PHE A 406 -1.50 -19.94 4.38
C PHE A 406 -1.77 -18.46 4.09
N ASP A 407 -1.80 -17.60 5.10
CA ASP A 407 -1.96 -16.15 4.89
C ASP A 407 -0.79 -15.57 4.09
N ASN A 408 0.46 -15.89 4.47
CA ASN A 408 1.64 -15.44 3.74
C ASN A 408 1.69 -16.01 2.31
N ALA A 409 1.26 -17.27 2.12
CA ALA A 409 1.17 -17.88 0.81
C ALA A 409 0.13 -17.18 -0.07
N LEU A 410 -1.03 -16.81 0.47
CA LEU A 410 -2.07 -16.11 -0.30
C LEU A 410 -1.61 -14.70 -0.72
N GLN A 411 -0.87 -13.98 0.13
CA GLN A 411 -0.26 -12.70 -0.24
C GLN A 411 0.71 -12.84 -1.42
N LEU A 412 1.62 -13.83 -1.36
CA LEU A 412 2.52 -14.12 -2.47
C LEU A 412 1.77 -14.47 -3.74
N ALA A 413 0.72 -15.28 -3.62
CA ALA A 413 -0.11 -15.66 -4.75
C ALA A 413 -0.70 -14.44 -5.46
N PHE A 414 -0.99 -13.34 -4.76
CA PHE A 414 -1.45 -12.09 -5.37
C PHE A 414 -0.44 -11.48 -6.32
N ALA A 415 0.81 -11.34 -5.89
CA ALA A 415 1.87 -10.76 -6.69
C ALA A 415 2.13 -11.56 -7.99
N ILE A 416 1.95 -12.89 -7.96
CA ILE A 416 2.28 -13.80 -9.07
C ILE A 416 1.07 -14.41 -9.77
N TYR A 417 -0.16 -14.09 -9.36
CA TYR A 417 -1.35 -14.77 -9.89
C TYR A 417 -1.43 -14.66 -11.41
N ALA A 418 -1.27 -13.45 -11.94
CA ALA A 418 -1.40 -13.20 -13.37
C ALA A 418 -0.40 -13.99 -14.22
N SER A 419 0.85 -14.14 -13.74
CA SER A 419 1.89 -14.91 -14.43
C SER A 419 1.75 -16.42 -14.21
N GLN A 420 1.22 -16.85 -13.07
CA GLN A 420 1.16 -18.26 -12.67
C GLN A 420 -0.21 -18.92 -12.84
N ARG A 421 -1.26 -18.20 -13.25
CA ARG A 421 -2.62 -18.78 -13.44
C ARG A 421 -2.68 -19.96 -14.42
N GLY A 422 -1.72 -20.04 -15.36
CA GLY A 422 -1.59 -21.17 -16.29
C GLY A 422 -0.89 -22.40 -15.69
N ASN A 423 -0.23 -22.26 -14.55
CA ASN A 423 0.51 -23.30 -13.87
C ASN A 423 -0.43 -24.14 -12.98
N LYS A 424 -0.70 -25.38 -13.40
CA LYS A 424 -1.60 -26.30 -12.67
C LYS A 424 -1.17 -26.55 -11.23
N CYS A 425 0.14 -26.68 -10.97
CA CYS A 425 0.66 -26.94 -9.62
C CYS A 425 0.46 -25.75 -8.67
N PHE A 426 0.61 -24.54 -9.19
CA PHE A 426 0.31 -23.30 -8.47
C PHE A 426 -1.18 -23.21 -8.17
N MET A 427 -2.04 -23.31 -9.20
CA MET A 427 -3.49 -23.16 -9.05
C MET A 427 -4.10 -24.19 -8.09
N HIS A 428 -3.67 -25.45 -8.16
CA HIS A 428 -4.15 -26.48 -7.24
C HIS A 428 -3.83 -26.14 -5.78
N ARG A 429 -2.61 -25.66 -5.48
CA ARG A 429 -2.22 -25.25 -4.12
C ARG A 429 -2.89 -23.96 -3.69
N TYR A 430 -3.06 -23.01 -4.61
CA TYR A 430 -3.76 -21.76 -4.35
C TYR A 430 -5.23 -22.01 -3.96
N ILE A 431 -5.92 -22.88 -4.68
CA ILE A 431 -7.28 -23.32 -4.33
C ILE A 431 -7.29 -24.03 -2.98
N ASP A 432 -6.34 -24.92 -2.70
CA ASP A 432 -6.25 -25.58 -1.40
C ASP A 432 -6.03 -24.57 -0.26
N ILE A 433 -5.19 -23.56 -0.44
CA ILE A 433 -4.99 -22.46 0.52
C ILE A 433 -6.31 -21.74 0.82
N LEU A 434 -7.05 -21.35 -0.22
CA LEU A 434 -8.37 -20.71 -0.05
C LEU A 434 -9.31 -21.60 0.78
N LEU A 435 -9.29 -22.91 0.56
CA LEU A 435 -10.09 -23.87 1.35
C LEU A 435 -9.63 -23.97 2.80
N GLN A 436 -8.33 -23.99 3.07
CA GLN A 436 -7.79 -24.03 4.43
C GLN A 436 -8.14 -22.77 5.22
N LEU A 437 -8.24 -21.62 4.56
CA LEU A 437 -8.64 -20.34 5.14
C LEU A 437 -10.17 -20.15 5.21
N GLY A 438 -10.96 -21.07 4.63
CA GLY A 438 -12.42 -21.02 4.66
C GLY A 438 -13.06 -20.11 3.59
N TYR A 439 -12.32 -19.73 2.55
CA TYR A 439 -12.78 -18.93 1.41
C TYR A 439 -13.38 -19.83 0.33
N LEU A 440 -14.54 -20.43 0.65
CA LEU A 440 -15.17 -21.46 -0.18
C LEU A 440 -15.66 -20.93 -1.52
N GLU A 441 -16.24 -19.74 -1.57
CA GLU A 441 -16.77 -19.13 -2.79
C GLU A 441 -15.66 -18.78 -3.78
N GLU A 442 -14.55 -18.23 -3.29
CA GLU A 442 -13.35 -17.92 -4.06
C GLU A 442 -12.65 -19.20 -4.53
N ALA A 443 -12.50 -20.20 -3.66
CA ALA A 443 -11.95 -21.50 -4.06
C ALA A 443 -12.79 -22.15 -5.16
N MET A 444 -14.12 -22.05 -5.07
CA MET A 444 -15.04 -22.56 -6.08
C MET A 444 -14.89 -21.79 -7.38
N LEU A 445 -14.84 -20.45 -7.34
CA LEU A 445 -14.59 -19.58 -8.48
C LEU A 445 -13.32 -19.98 -9.25
N GLU A 446 -12.23 -20.20 -8.53
CA GLU A 446 -10.93 -20.57 -9.11
C GLU A 446 -10.90 -21.99 -9.68
N ALA A 447 -11.41 -22.97 -8.92
CA ALA A 447 -11.53 -24.35 -9.36
C ALA A 447 -12.40 -24.48 -10.62
N SER A 448 -13.39 -23.60 -10.73
CA SER A 448 -14.26 -23.47 -11.88
C SER A 448 -13.53 -22.93 -13.11
N GLY A 449 -12.81 -21.82 -12.95
CA GLY A 449 -12.05 -21.19 -14.03
C GLY A 449 -10.95 -22.09 -14.59
N CYS A 450 -10.29 -22.86 -13.74
CA CYS A 450 -9.25 -23.82 -14.17
C CYS A 450 -9.81 -25.20 -14.58
N LYS A 451 -11.12 -25.43 -14.45
CA LYS A 451 -11.81 -26.70 -14.74
C LYS A 451 -11.24 -27.90 -13.94
N ASP A 452 -10.83 -27.68 -12.70
CA ASP A 452 -10.32 -28.72 -11.80
C ASP A 452 -11.48 -29.50 -11.15
N LEU A 453 -11.90 -30.58 -11.80
CA LEU A 453 -13.02 -31.42 -11.34
C LEU A 453 -12.78 -32.04 -9.96
N GLU A 454 -11.53 -32.38 -9.63
CA GLU A 454 -11.19 -32.99 -8.35
C GLU A 454 -11.39 -31.98 -7.21
N MET A 455 -10.90 -30.76 -7.38
CA MET A 455 -11.12 -29.69 -6.41
C MET A 455 -12.59 -29.33 -6.30
N LEU A 456 -13.31 -29.19 -7.41
CA LEU A 456 -14.75 -28.92 -7.39
C LEU A 456 -15.53 -29.96 -6.56
N ASP A 457 -15.22 -31.24 -6.74
CA ASP A 457 -15.88 -32.32 -5.98
C ASP A 457 -15.48 -32.30 -4.49
N ARG A 458 -14.24 -31.92 -4.17
CA ARG A 458 -13.79 -31.72 -2.78
C ARG A 458 -14.55 -30.56 -2.11
N ILE A 459 -14.74 -29.45 -2.80
CA ILE A 459 -15.48 -28.27 -2.30
C ILE A 459 -16.95 -28.63 -2.06
N LEU A 460 -17.60 -29.28 -3.02
CA LEU A 460 -19.02 -29.64 -2.93
C LEU A 460 -19.32 -30.72 -1.87
N LYS A 461 -18.33 -31.52 -1.48
CA LYS A 461 -18.44 -32.41 -0.32
C LYS A 461 -18.51 -31.63 1.00
N ASN A 462 -17.80 -30.51 1.09
CA ASN A 462 -17.81 -29.64 2.28
C ASN A 462 -19.05 -28.75 2.34
N ASP A 463 -19.48 -28.18 1.20
CA ASP A 463 -20.70 -27.37 1.14
C ASP A 463 -21.47 -27.58 -0.18
N ARG A 464 -22.58 -28.34 -0.10
CA ARG A 464 -23.47 -28.58 -1.25
C ARG A 464 -24.21 -27.33 -1.72
N ASN A 465 -24.29 -26.28 -0.89
CA ASN A 465 -24.93 -25.03 -1.27
C ASN A 465 -24.14 -24.26 -2.34
N MET A 466 -22.93 -24.69 -2.71
CA MET A 466 -22.14 -24.09 -3.80
C MET A 466 -22.46 -24.67 -5.19
N LEU A 467 -23.42 -25.61 -5.28
CA LEU A 467 -23.78 -26.24 -6.55
C LEU A 467 -24.29 -25.25 -7.60
N TRP A 468 -24.95 -24.16 -7.18
CA TRP A 468 -25.40 -23.11 -8.11
C TRP A 468 -24.21 -22.43 -8.81
N LEU A 469 -23.08 -22.25 -8.12
CA LEU A 469 -21.88 -21.69 -8.73
C LEU A 469 -21.32 -22.66 -9.77
N LYS A 470 -21.27 -23.97 -9.47
CA LYS A 470 -20.90 -25.03 -10.44
C LYS A 470 -21.74 -24.96 -11.71
N ASN A 471 -23.05 -24.74 -11.53
CA ASN A 471 -24.03 -24.75 -12.61
C ASN A 471 -24.02 -23.44 -13.41
N ALA A 472 -23.62 -22.31 -12.83
CA ALA A 472 -23.49 -21.03 -13.52
C ALA A 472 -22.31 -20.98 -14.49
N LEU A 473 -21.34 -21.88 -14.35
CA LEU A 473 -20.17 -21.96 -15.21
C LEU A 473 -20.60 -22.38 -16.62
N SER A 474 -20.24 -21.57 -17.60
CA SER A 474 -20.36 -21.91 -19.01
C SER A 474 -19.27 -22.91 -19.39
N SER A 475 -19.59 -23.90 -20.23
CA SER A 475 -18.59 -24.82 -20.78
C SER A 475 -17.65 -24.14 -21.80
N ARG A 476 -18.08 -23.00 -22.38
CA ARG A 476 -17.33 -22.23 -23.38
C ARG A 476 -16.78 -20.93 -22.81
N LYS A 477 -15.52 -20.66 -23.16
CA LYS A 477 -14.82 -19.40 -22.90
C LYS A 477 -15.49 -18.29 -23.71
N LYS A 478 -15.60 -17.10 -23.14
CA LYS A 478 -16.24 -15.90 -23.72
C LYS A 478 -15.30 -14.72 -23.57
N HIS A 479 -15.51 -13.69 -24.36
CA HIS A 479 -14.84 -12.40 -24.20
C HIS A 479 -15.84 -11.37 -23.67
N PHE A 480 -15.61 -10.83 -22.48
CA PHE A 480 -16.42 -9.77 -21.91
C PHE A 480 -15.76 -8.42 -22.15
N ILE A 481 -16.54 -7.46 -22.64
CA ILE A 481 -16.10 -6.09 -22.88
C ILE A 481 -16.88 -5.19 -21.93
N LEU A 482 -16.19 -4.63 -20.94
CA LEU A 482 -16.78 -3.80 -19.90
C LEU A 482 -16.50 -2.32 -20.19
N VAL A 483 -17.55 -1.52 -20.27
CA VAL A 483 -17.45 -0.10 -20.65
C VAL A 483 -18.06 0.80 -19.56
N PRO A 484 -17.27 1.20 -18.54
CA PRO A 484 -17.75 2.11 -17.51
C PRO A 484 -17.86 3.57 -18.01
N TYR A 485 -18.73 4.34 -17.36
CA TYR A 485 -18.71 5.81 -17.37
C TYR A 485 -17.64 6.37 -16.44
N ALA A 486 -17.38 5.72 -15.31
CA ALA A 486 -16.27 6.09 -14.43
C ALA A 486 -14.92 5.93 -15.14
N GLN A 487 -14.01 6.86 -14.83
CA GLN A 487 -12.61 6.72 -15.21
C GLN A 487 -11.97 5.62 -14.37
N ILE A 488 -11.17 4.77 -15.01
CA ILE A 488 -10.42 3.73 -14.31
C ILE A 488 -9.09 4.33 -13.84
N ASN A 489 -8.74 4.04 -12.59
CA ASN A 489 -7.48 4.41 -11.99
C ASN A 489 -6.76 3.18 -11.45
N SER A 490 -5.43 3.22 -11.45
CA SER A 490 -4.59 2.37 -10.61
C SER A 490 -4.69 2.82 -9.14
N SER A 491 -5.92 2.84 -8.59
CA SER A 491 -6.21 3.25 -7.22
C SER A 491 -6.36 2.05 -6.30
N ASP A 492 -6.29 2.29 -5.00
CA ASP A 492 -6.46 1.28 -3.95
C ASP A 492 -7.93 0.83 -3.78
N ARG A 493 -8.88 1.54 -4.39
CA ARG A 493 -10.31 1.23 -4.34
C ARG A 493 -10.75 0.76 -5.72
N MET A 494 -11.02 -0.54 -5.86
CA MET A 494 -11.64 -1.05 -7.07
C MET A 494 -13.08 -0.56 -7.15
N LEU A 495 -13.49 -0.13 -8.33
CA LEU A 495 -14.89 0.17 -8.60
C LEU A 495 -15.69 -1.14 -8.62
N ALA A 496 -16.97 -1.10 -8.25
CA ALA A 496 -17.86 -2.26 -8.33
C ALA A 496 -17.79 -2.93 -9.71
N PHE A 497 -17.77 -2.11 -10.77
CA PHE A 497 -17.67 -2.55 -12.15
C PHE A 497 -16.33 -3.23 -12.49
N GLU A 498 -15.25 -2.85 -11.83
CA GLU A 498 -13.94 -3.49 -11.97
C GLU A 498 -13.94 -4.87 -11.30
N GLU A 499 -14.52 -5.00 -10.10
CA GLU A 499 -14.64 -6.28 -9.39
C GLU A 499 -15.45 -7.30 -10.19
N ILE A 500 -16.48 -6.86 -10.91
CA ILE A 500 -17.25 -7.70 -11.82
C ILE A 500 -16.36 -8.26 -12.94
N GLY A 501 -15.57 -7.41 -13.59
CA GLY A 501 -14.62 -7.85 -14.60
C GLY A 501 -13.60 -8.84 -14.04
N MET A 502 -13.11 -8.60 -12.82
CA MET A 502 -12.24 -9.55 -12.13
C MET A 502 -12.89 -10.91 -11.92
N VAL A 503 -14.10 -10.97 -11.36
CA VAL A 503 -14.82 -12.23 -11.14
C VAL A 503 -14.98 -13.00 -12.46
N LEU A 504 -15.32 -12.32 -13.56
CA LEU A 504 -15.41 -12.94 -14.89
C LEU A 504 -14.07 -13.49 -15.38
N ALA A 505 -12.98 -12.77 -15.16
CA ALA A 505 -11.64 -13.21 -15.54
C ALA A 505 -11.19 -14.43 -14.71
N HIS A 506 -11.49 -14.47 -13.41
CA HIS A 506 -11.21 -15.60 -12.53
C HIS A 506 -12.10 -16.82 -12.83
N LEU A 507 -13.30 -16.63 -13.42
CA LEU A 507 -14.10 -17.70 -14.03
C LEU A 507 -13.48 -18.29 -15.32
N GLY A 508 -12.33 -17.76 -15.76
CA GLY A 508 -11.63 -18.23 -16.96
C GLY A 508 -12.07 -17.57 -18.26
N HIS A 509 -12.85 -16.48 -18.20
CA HIS A 509 -13.19 -15.67 -19.37
C HIS A 509 -12.09 -14.66 -19.70
N ASN A 510 -12.08 -14.17 -20.95
CA ASN A 510 -11.26 -13.01 -21.31
C ASN A 510 -12.07 -11.75 -21.03
N VAL A 511 -11.40 -10.71 -20.53
CA VAL A 511 -12.05 -9.48 -20.07
C VAL A 511 -11.24 -8.29 -20.54
N THR A 512 -11.90 -7.37 -21.26
CA THR A 512 -11.33 -6.10 -21.73
C THR A 512 -12.16 -4.94 -21.19
N PHE A 513 -11.52 -4.00 -20.51
CA PHE A 513 -12.12 -2.73 -20.14
C PHE A 513 -11.91 -1.69 -21.24
N LEU A 514 -13.00 -1.08 -21.73
CA LEU A 514 -12.95 0.13 -22.55
C LEU A 514 -13.24 1.34 -21.66
N ALA A 515 -12.18 1.96 -21.16
CA ALA A 515 -12.30 3.01 -20.15
C ALA A 515 -11.41 4.22 -20.47
N GLU A 516 -11.81 5.37 -19.93
CA GLU A 516 -10.95 6.55 -19.94
C GLU A 516 -10.02 6.49 -18.71
N PRO A 517 -8.70 6.74 -18.89
CA PRO A 517 -7.79 6.87 -17.75
C PRO A 517 -8.03 8.19 -17.03
N ALA A 518 -7.92 8.22 -15.70
CA ALA A 518 -8.18 9.47 -14.99
C ALA A 518 -7.05 10.51 -15.03
N ASN A 519 -5.84 10.12 -15.43
CA ASN A 519 -4.70 11.04 -15.55
C ASN A 519 -3.62 10.51 -16.52
N GLU A 520 -2.61 11.33 -16.83
CA GLU A 520 -1.51 10.98 -17.74
C GLU A 520 -0.67 9.78 -17.26
N ILE A 521 -0.55 9.56 -15.95
CA ILE A 521 0.17 8.40 -15.39
C ILE A 521 -0.63 7.12 -15.67
N SER A 522 -1.94 7.12 -15.39
CA SER A 522 -2.85 6.02 -15.72
C SER A 522 -2.87 5.75 -17.22
N TYR A 523 -2.84 6.80 -18.05
CA TYR A 523 -2.76 6.68 -19.51
C TYR A 523 -1.46 5.98 -19.95
N LYS A 524 -0.31 6.41 -19.42
CA LYS A 524 0.98 5.76 -19.70
C LYS A 524 0.99 4.30 -19.26
N GLN A 525 0.46 4.01 -18.07
CA GLN A 525 0.32 2.63 -17.57
C GLN A 525 -0.57 1.76 -18.46
N PHE A 526 -1.67 2.30 -18.98
CA PHE A 526 -2.55 1.57 -19.92
C PHE A 526 -1.82 1.26 -21.22
N ILE A 527 -1.03 2.19 -21.75
CA ILE A 527 -0.36 2.01 -23.04
C ILE A 527 0.84 1.07 -22.96
N ASP A 528 1.64 1.15 -21.91
CA ASP A 528 2.90 0.40 -21.82
C ASP A 528 2.65 -1.13 -21.80
N ASP A 529 1.60 -1.59 -21.09
CA ASP A 529 1.34 -3.03 -20.89
C ASP A 529 -0.05 -3.52 -21.35
N ARG A 530 -1.00 -2.63 -21.67
CA ARG A 530 -2.41 -2.94 -22.00
C ARG A 530 -3.13 -3.84 -20.99
N GLN A 531 -2.68 -3.82 -19.73
CA GLN A 531 -3.26 -4.61 -18.63
C GLN A 531 -3.69 -3.73 -17.48
N LEU A 532 -4.82 -4.09 -16.86
CA LEU A 532 -5.27 -3.48 -15.63
C LEU A 532 -4.27 -3.80 -14.52
N LYS A 533 -3.84 -2.77 -13.81
CA LYS A 533 -2.92 -2.88 -12.68
C LYS A 533 -3.49 -2.17 -11.46
N ASN A 534 -3.23 -2.71 -10.28
CA ASN A 534 -3.48 -1.98 -9.05
C ASN A 534 -2.43 -0.87 -8.84
N ARG A 535 -2.56 -0.11 -7.75
CA ARG A 535 -1.61 0.96 -7.38
C ARG A 535 -0.16 0.47 -7.23
N GLN A 536 0.02 -0.79 -6.84
CA GLN A 536 1.33 -1.41 -6.65
C GLN A 536 1.93 -1.94 -7.97
N GLY A 537 1.21 -1.80 -9.10
CA GLY A 537 1.65 -2.30 -10.40
C GLY A 537 1.40 -3.80 -10.63
N VAL A 538 0.74 -4.49 -9.70
CA VAL A 538 0.34 -5.91 -9.83
C VAL A 538 -0.71 -6.02 -10.92
N LYS A 539 -0.50 -6.95 -11.85
CA LYS A 539 -1.38 -7.21 -12.99
C LYS A 539 -2.65 -7.92 -12.52
N LEU A 540 -3.81 -7.36 -12.85
CA LEU A 540 -5.13 -7.84 -12.47
C LEU A 540 -5.81 -8.65 -13.59
N ILE A 541 -5.04 -9.33 -14.44
CA ILE A 541 -5.47 -10.26 -15.51
C ILE A 541 -6.44 -9.74 -16.60
N CYS A 542 -7.06 -8.57 -16.41
CA CYS A 542 -7.95 -7.93 -17.36
C CYS A 542 -7.16 -7.02 -18.29
N GLU A 543 -7.55 -6.97 -19.57
CA GLU A 543 -6.98 -6.05 -20.54
C GLU A 543 -7.66 -4.69 -20.44
N VAL A 544 -6.95 -3.63 -20.83
CA VAL A 544 -7.49 -2.27 -20.87
C VAL A 544 -7.17 -1.64 -22.21
N VAL A 545 -8.17 -1.00 -22.80
CA VAL A 545 -8.06 -0.23 -24.03
C VAL A 545 -8.65 1.16 -23.79
N PRO A 546 -7.94 2.26 -24.13
CA PRO A 546 -8.47 3.60 -24.00
C PRO A 546 -9.77 3.77 -24.79
N TYR A 547 -10.84 4.19 -24.11
CA TYR A 547 -12.17 4.33 -24.71
C TYR A 547 -12.16 5.22 -25.96
N GLY A 548 -11.54 6.41 -25.88
CA GLY A 548 -11.40 7.31 -27.02
C GLY A 548 -10.67 6.71 -28.23
N GLU A 549 -9.66 5.85 -28.01
CA GLU A 549 -8.96 5.15 -29.10
C GLU A 549 -9.86 4.11 -29.77
N ALA A 550 -10.60 3.33 -28.98
CA ALA A 550 -11.51 2.30 -29.49
C ALA A 550 -12.64 2.92 -30.33
N VAL A 551 -13.25 4.00 -29.86
CA VAL A 551 -14.33 4.69 -30.58
C VAL A 551 -13.80 5.37 -31.84
N ALA A 552 -12.64 6.05 -31.78
CA ALA A 552 -12.06 6.73 -32.95
C ALA A 552 -11.66 5.76 -34.08
N ASN A 553 -11.25 4.54 -33.72
CA ASN A 553 -10.85 3.51 -34.68
C ASN A 553 -12.01 2.60 -35.15
N GLY A 554 -13.21 2.78 -34.60
CA GLY A 554 -14.37 1.91 -34.79
C GLY A 554 -14.33 0.70 -33.85
N VAL A 555 -15.32 0.58 -32.97
CA VAL A 555 -15.43 -0.50 -31.98
C VAL A 555 -15.60 -1.88 -32.65
N GLU A 556 -16.17 -1.89 -33.84
CA GLU A 556 -16.32 -3.04 -34.73
C GLU A 556 -14.99 -3.71 -35.05
N LYS A 557 -13.96 -2.90 -35.33
CA LYS A 557 -12.61 -3.38 -35.65
C LYS A 557 -11.95 -4.00 -34.42
N LEU A 558 -12.20 -3.44 -33.24
CA LEU A 558 -11.75 -4.01 -31.98
C LEU A 558 -12.44 -5.35 -31.71
N TYR A 559 -13.77 -5.42 -31.84
CA TYR A 559 -14.52 -6.65 -31.58
C TYR A 559 -14.09 -7.78 -32.51
N SER A 560 -13.85 -7.46 -33.79
CA SER A 560 -13.37 -8.41 -34.79
C SER A 560 -11.94 -8.91 -34.55
N SER A 561 -11.17 -8.25 -33.68
CA SER A 561 -9.81 -8.66 -33.33
C SER A 561 -9.76 -9.77 -32.28
N PHE A 562 -10.86 -10.03 -31.59
CA PHE A 562 -10.95 -11.07 -30.57
C PHE A 562 -11.20 -12.44 -31.19
N SER A 563 -10.58 -13.47 -30.61
CA SER A 563 -10.59 -14.84 -31.15
C SER A 563 -11.71 -15.73 -30.58
N GLU A 564 -12.46 -15.24 -29.59
CA GLU A 564 -13.49 -16.00 -28.88
C GLU A 564 -14.79 -16.12 -29.67
N ASP A 565 -15.44 -17.28 -29.55
CA ASP A 565 -16.70 -17.59 -30.24
C ASP A 565 -17.90 -16.73 -29.78
N GLU A 566 -17.85 -16.16 -28.57
CA GLU A 566 -18.93 -15.33 -28.02
C GLU A 566 -18.34 -14.10 -27.32
N ILE A 567 -18.73 -12.92 -27.80
CA ILE A 567 -18.39 -11.61 -27.26
C ILE A 567 -19.61 -11.06 -26.53
N VAL A 568 -19.41 -10.61 -25.29
CA VAL A 568 -20.46 -10.03 -24.45
C VAL A 568 -20.05 -8.62 -24.07
N VAL A 569 -20.75 -7.62 -24.60
CA VAL A 569 -20.49 -6.21 -24.28
C VAL A 569 -21.43 -5.77 -23.17
N ILE A 570 -20.85 -5.31 -22.06
CA ILE A 570 -21.54 -4.79 -20.88
C ILE A 570 -21.29 -3.28 -20.84
N SER A 571 -22.32 -2.51 -21.19
CA SER A 571 -22.22 -1.05 -21.31
C SER A 571 -23.56 -0.37 -21.15
N ARG A 572 -23.51 0.91 -20.79
CA ARG A 572 -24.63 1.87 -20.90
C ARG A 572 -24.38 2.95 -21.97
N LYS A 573 -23.14 3.08 -22.45
CA LYS A 573 -22.76 3.98 -23.53
C LYS A 573 -23.25 3.43 -24.86
N LYS A 574 -24.02 4.23 -25.61
CA LYS A 574 -24.64 3.77 -26.87
C LYS A 574 -23.62 3.63 -27.99
N GLU A 575 -22.55 4.39 -27.89
CA GLU A 575 -21.47 4.53 -28.88
C GLU A 575 -20.64 3.26 -29.05
N VAL A 576 -20.73 2.31 -28.10
CA VAL A 576 -20.00 1.03 -28.16
C VAL A 576 -20.87 -0.14 -28.64
N PHE A 577 -22.14 0.13 -29.00
CA PHE A 577 -22.99 -0.87 -29.63
C PHE A 577 -22.80 -0.80 -31.14
N ALA A 578 -22.15 -1.81 -31.69
CA ALA A 578 -21.99 -1.97 -33.14
C ALA A 578 -23.36 -2.18 -33.80
N ASP A 579 -23.48 -1.73 -35.06
CA ASP A 579 -24.70 -1.90 -35.85
C ASP A 579 -25.05 -3.40 -35.97
N LYS A 580 -26.35 -3.72 -35.94
CA LYS A 580 -26.84 -5.11 -36.00
C LYS A 580 -26.38 -5.82 -37.27
N ASP A 581 -26.20 -5.06 -38.35
CA ASP A 581 -25.77 -5.58 -39.65
C ASP A 581 -24.26 -5.90 -39.71
N PHE A 582 -23.47 -5.50 -38.70
CA PHE A 582 -22.02 -5.74 -38.68
C PHE A 582 -21.65 -7.16 -38.20
N PHE A 583 -22.44 -7.75 -37.31
CA PHE A 583 -22.27 -9.13 -36.83
C PHE A 583 -23.43 -10.02 -37.29
N ASP A 584 -23.19 -10.85 -38.30
CA ASP A 584 -24.19 -11.78 -38.84
C ASP A 584 -24.32 -13.07 -37.99
N SER A 585 -24.22 -13.00 -36.65
CA SER A 585 -24.17 -14.21 -35.83
C SER A 585 -24.65 -14.00 -34.39
N ASP A 586 -25.25 -15.04 -33.81
CA ASP A 586 -25.62 -15.19 -32.39
C ASP A 586 -24.44 -15.02 -31.39
N ASN A 587 -23.26 -14.62 -31.88
CA ASN A 587 -21.99 -14.57 -31.17
C ASN A 587 -21.73 -13.23 -30.46
N LEU A 588 -22.45 -12.15 -30.78
CA LEU A 588 -22.33 -10.86 -30.08
C LEU A 588 -23.58 -10.59 -29.24
N LYS A 589 -23.40 -10.46 -27.92
CA LYS A 589 -24.46 -10.16 -26.96
C LYS A 589 -24.22 -8.82 -26.30
N TYR A 590 -25.29 -8.05 -26.18
CA TYR A 590 -25.30 -6.79 -25.44
C TYR A 590 -26.03 -6.97 -24.13
N ILE A 591 -25.33 -6.72 -23.03
CA ILE A 591 -25.94 -6.64 -21.71
C ILE A 591 -25.99 -5.17 -21.35
N TYR A 592 -27.21 -4.64 -21.38
CA TYR A 592 -27.51 -3.42 -20.66
C TYR A 592 -27.50 -3.77 -19.18
N TRP A 593 -26.55 -3.21 -18.44
CA TRP A 593 -26.62 -3.27 -16.99
C TRP A 593 -27.76 -2.36 -16.55
N ASP A 594 -28.96 -2.91 -16.57
CA ASP A 594 -30.16 -2.24 -16.14
C ASP A 594 -30.23 -2.34 -14.61
N TYR A 595 -29.61 -1.38 -13.93
CA TYR A 595 -30.11 -0.96 -12.62
C TYR A 595 -31.44 -0.26 -12.85
N SER A 596 -32.50 -0.98 -13.28
CA SER A 596 -33.82 -0.41 -13.53
C SER A 596 -34.46 0.01 -12.21
N PHE A 597 -33.97 1.13 -11.72
CA PHE A 597 -34.63 2.06 -10.83
C PHE A 597 -34.47 3.47 -11.40
N GLN A 598 -34.69 3.60 -12.72
CA GLN A 598 -34.99 4.90 -13.34
C GLN A 598 -36.24 5.56 -12.74
N ALA A 599 -37.02 4.85 -11.92
CA ALA A 599 -38.16 5.40 -11.17
C ALA A 599 -37.79 5.97 -9.79
N ASP A 600 -36.57 5.77 -9.29
CA ASP A 600 -36.10 6.36 -8.02
C ASP A 600 -35.18 7.57 -8.23
N SER A 601 -34.75 7.88 -9.47
CA SER A 601 -34.01 9.12 -9.76
C SER A 601 -34.86 10.37 -9.53
N GLU A 602 -36.19 10.27 -9.67
CA GLU A 602 -37.13 11.34 -9.30
C GLU A 602 -37.22 11.58 -7.77
N ARG A 603 -36.66 10.69 -6.93
CA ARG A 603 -36.55 10.86 -5.47
C ARG A 603 -35.16 11.26 -4.99
N LEU A 604 -34.16 11.28 -5.87
CA LEU A 604 -32.85 11.91 -5.63
C LEU A 604 -32.89 13.44 -5.81
N LEU A 605 -34.03 14.07 -5.46
CA LEU A 605 -34.22 15.52 -5.34
C LEU A 605 -33.37 16.16 -4.21
N ALA A 606 -32.42 15.43 -3.62
CA ALA A 606 -31.39 15.97 -2.74
C ALA A 606 -30.04 16.25 -3.46
N LEU A 607 -29.92 15.91 -4.76
CA LEU A 607 -28.71 16.10 -5.59
C LEU A 607 -29.01 16.97 -6.84
N GLU A 608 -29.74 18.07 -6.68
CA GLU A 608 -30.35 18.87 -7.78
C GLU A 608 -29.41 19.48 -8.84
N ASN A 609 -28.10 19.18 -8.86
CA ASN A 609 -27.13 19.81 -9.78
C ASN A 609 -26.20 18.85 -10.54
N LEU A 610 -26.40 17.53 -10.49
CA LEU A 610 -25.55 16.59 -11.24
C LEU A 610 -26.09 16.32 -12.64
N SER A 611 -25.19 16.33 -13.63
CA SER A 611 -25.48 15.86 -14.98
C SER A 611 -25.68 14.34 -15.01
N MET A 612 -26.40 13.84 -16.03
CA MET A 612 -26.59 12.39 -16.26
C MET A 612 -25.25 11.62 -16.27
N GLU A 613 -24.19 12.23 -16.78
CA GLU A 613 -22.86 11.61 -16.81
C GLU A 613 -22.25 11.49 -15.40
N GLU A 614 -22.41 12.51 -14.55
CA GLU A 614 -21.95 12.49 -13.16
C GLU A 614 -22.73 11.48 -12.32
N GLU A 615 -24.05 11.35 -12.54
CA GLU A 615 -24.89 10.33 -11.92
C GLU A 615 -24.41 8.91 -12.29
N MET A 616 -24.11 8.66 -13.57
CA MET A 616 -23.62 7.35 -14.01
C MET A 616 -22.23 7.02 -13.45
N ARG A 617 -21.34 8.02 -13.32
CA ARG A 617 -20.03 7.84 -12.66
C ARG A 617 -20.18 7.48 -11.17
N LEU A 618 -21.16 8.06 -10.49
CA LEU A 618 -21.47 7.71 -9.11
C LEU A 618 -22.00 6.27 -8.99
N ILE A 619 -22.86 5.85 -9.92
CA ILE A 619 -23.39 4.48 -9.95
C ILE A 619 -22.26 3.45 -10.18
N ASP A 620 -21.36 3.70 -11.12
CA ASP A 620 -20.22 2.80 -11.38
C ASP A 620 -19.25 2.68 -10.18
N SER A 621 -19.19 3.72 -9.34
CA SER A 621 -18.30 3.80 -8.17
C SER A 621 -18.96 3.41 -6.85
N ALA A 622 -20.25 3.11 -6.85
CA ALA A 622 -20.97 2.72 -5.65
C ALA A 622 -20.75 1.24 -5.30
N ASP A 623 -20.27 0.98 -4.07
CA ASP A 623 -20.17 -0.39 -3.51
C ASP A 623 -21.56 -1.05 -3.40
N TYR A 624 -22.61 -0.23 -3.17
CA TYR A 624 -24.03 -0.60 -3.18
C TYR A 624 -24.87 0.58 -3.68
N VAL A 625 -25.89 0.31 -4.51
CA VAL A 625 -26.97 1.27 -4.81
C VAL A 625 -28.21 0.84 -4.05
N MET A 626 -28.67 1.63 -3.06
CA MET A 626 -29.89 1.32 -2.29
C MET A 626 -31.15 1.78 -3.06
N THR A 627 -32.21 0.96 -3.01
CA THR A 627 -33.56 1.28 -3.52
C THR A 627 -34.62 0.77 -2.54
N THR A 628 -35.79 1.41 -2.50
CA THR A 628 -36.84 1.16 -1.49
C THR A 628 -38.16 0.56 -2.02
N LYS A 629 -38.23 0.05 -3.25
CA LYS A 629 -39.46 -0.59 -3.76
C LYS A 629 -39.27 -2.01 -4.28
N ALA A 630 -39.43 -2.97 -3.38
CA ALA A 630 -39.72 -4.35 -3.78
C ALA A 630 -41.12 -4.43 -4.41
N ASN A 631 -41.23 -5.05 -5.58
CA ASN A 631 -42.44 -5.80 -5.89
C ASN A 631 -42.10 -7.17 -6.52
N THR A 632 -42.51 -8.19 -5.77
CA THR A 632 -42.67 -9.61 -6.10
C THR A 632 -41.42 -10.49 -6.29
N ASP A 633 -41.21 -11.34 -5.28
CA ASP A 633 -40.46 -12.61 -5.23
C ASP A 633 -38.92 -12.65 -5.26
N SER A 634 -38.23 -11.52 -5.06
CA SER A 634 -36.78 -11.55 -4.74
C SER A 634 -36.48 -10.68 -3.51
N LYS A 635 -35.92 -11.28 -2.44
CA LYS A 635 -35.50 -10.59 -1.21
C LYS A 635 -34.32 -9.64 -1.51
N PHE A 636 -34.38 -8.37 -1.08
CA PHE A 636 -33.41 -7.55 -0.27
C PHE A 636 -33.98 -6.12 0.01
N ILE A 637 -33.43 -5.39 0.99
CA ILE A 637 -34.12 -4.52 2.00
C ILE A 637 -33.98 -2.99 1.81
N VAL A 638 -35.00 -2.25 2.30
CA VAL A 638 -35.25 -0.78 2.42
C VAL A 638 -34.46 -0.11 3.58
N CYS A 639 -34.11 1.18 3.46
CA CYS A 639 -33.81 2.07 4.61
C CYS A 639 -34.59 3.39 4.48
N ASP A 640 -35.38 3.75 5.50
CA ASP A 640 -36.14 5.01 5.63
C ASP A 640 -35.79 5.65 6.99
N GLU A 641 -35.61 6.97 7.04
CA GLU A 641 -34.92 7.71 8.11
C GLU A 641 -35.81 8.18 9.28
N HIS A 642 -37.05 7.71 9.38
CA HIS A 642 -37.97 8.20 10.42
C HIS A 642 -38.68 7.09 11.19
N GLU A 643 -37.95 6.38 12.07
CA GLU A 643 -38.52 5.90 13.33
C GLU A 643 -37.45 5.49 14.35
N GLN A 644 -37.52 6.07 15.55
CA GLN A 644 -36.72 5.70 16.71
C GLN A 644 -37.13 4.31 17.22
N SER A 645 -36.40 3.27 16.86
CA SER A 645 -36.34 2.05 17.68
C SER A 645 -34.96 1.40 17.56
N SER A 646 -34.51 0.87 18.69
CA SER A 646 -33.18 0.31 18.92
C SER A 646 -32.90 -0.88 17.98
N TYR A 647 -31.98 -0.70 17.04
CA TYR A 647 -31.40 -1.81 16.27
C TYR A 647 -29.88 -1.82 16.40
N GLY A 648 -29.36 -3.01 16.72
CA GLY A 648 -27.95 -3.31 16.66
C GLY A 648 -27.51 -3.48 15.22
N VAL A 649 -26.50 -2.71 14.83
CA VAL A 649 -25.78 -2.87 13.57
C VAL A 649 -24.96 -4.16 13.67
N ILE A 650 -25.38 -5.23 13.00
CA ILE A 650 -24.44 -6.30 12.61
C ILE A 650 -23.91 -5.95 11.24
N ALA A 651 -23.13 -4.87 11.18
CA ALA A 651 -22.16 -4.71 10.12
C ALA A 651 -21.10 -5.77 10.38
N ARG A 652 -21.12 -6.88 9.62
CA ARG A 652 -19.82 -7.47 9.29
C ARG A 652 -19.20 -6.53 8.28
N ARG A 653 -18.49 -5.52 8.79
CA ARG A 653 -17.51 -4.82 8.00
C ARG A 653 -16.56 -5.85 7.43
N TRP A 654 -16.20 -5.63 6.17
CA TRP A 654 -15.00 -6.18 5.59
C TRP A 654 -13.84 -6.09 6.59
N ASP A 655 -13.26 -7.23 6.91
CA ASP A 655 -11.88 -7.28 7.34
C ASP A 655 -11.05 -7.25 6.06
N PHE A 656 -10.59 -6.08 5.63
CA PHE A 656 -9.60 -6.02 4.56
C PHE A 656 -8.33 -6.71 5.07
N GLY A 657 -7.89 -7.72 4.34
CA GLY A 657 -6.71 -8.50 4.66
C GLY A 657 -6.49 -9.46 3.52
N MET A 658 -5.47 -9.22 2.73
CA MET A 658 -5.09 -9.96 1.53
C MET A 658 -5.84 -9.48 0.29
N GLU A 659 -5.07 -8.90 -0.62
CA GLU A 659 -5.43 -8.13 -1.82
C GLU A 659 -6.17 -8.94 -2.90
N HIS A 660 -6.67 -10.13 -2.55
CA HIS A 660 -7.24 -11.16 -3.43
C HIS A 660 -8.71 -11.52 -3.13
N ARG A 661 -9.39 -10.78 -2.25
CA ARG A 661 -10.79 -11.11 -1.88
C ARG A 661 -11.79 -10.52 -2.86
N PHE A 662 -12.66 -11.37 -3.40
CA PHE A 662 -13.80 -10.93 -4.20
C PHE A 662 -15.03 -10.72 -3.32
N ASN A 663 -15.82 -9.68 -3.61
CA ASN A 663 -17.09 -9.53 -2.95
C ASN A 663 -18.03 -10.67 -3.34
N LYS A 664 -18.47 -11.45 -2.35
CA LYS A 664 -19.39 -12.58 -2.52
C LYS A 664 -20.68 -12.19 -3.26
N ASN A 665 -21.12 -10.94 -3.10
CA ASN A 665 -22.30 -10.44 -3.80
C ASN A 665 -22.07 -10.33 -5.31
N TYR A 666 -20.88 -9.94 -5.76
CA TYR A 666 -20.57 -9.91 -7.20
C TYR A 666 -20.35 -11.31 -7.76
N ILE A 667 -19.73 -12.22 -7.00
CA ILE A 667 -19.68 -13.64 -7.37
C ILE A 667 -21.09 -14.17 -7.64
N TYR A 668 -22.03 -13.87 -6.73
CA TYR A 668 -23.43 -14.25 -6.87
C TYR A 668 -24.14 -13.57 -8.05
N ALA A 669 -23.95 -12.27 -8.22
CA ALA A 669 -24.54 -11.51 -9.33
C ALA A 669 -24.07 -12.05 -10.69
N ILE A 670 -22.77 -12.33 -10.82
CA ILE A 670 -22.19 -12.86 -12.05
C ILE A 670 -22.70 -14.25 -12.35
N ALA A 671 -22.75 -15.14 -11.37
CA ALA A 671 -23.27 -16.48 -11.65
C ALA A 671 -24.76 -16.46 -12.04
N LYS A 672 -25.57 -15.55 -11.47
CA LYS A 672 -26.94 -15.31 -11.97
C LYS A 672 -26.98 -14.74 -13.38
N MET A 673 -26.10 -13.78 -13.69
CA MET A 673 -25.99 -13.19 -15.02
C MET A 673 -25.63 -14.27 -16.05
N MET A 674 -24.65 -15.12 -15.73
CA MET A 674 -24.21 -16.22 -16.59
C MET A 674 -25.32 -17.24 -16.88
N ASP A 675 -26.17 -17.54 -15.91
CA ASP A 675 -27.34 -18.41 -16.10
C ASP A 675 -28.37 -17.81 -17.08
N ARG A 676 -28.49 -16.48 -17.12
CA ARG A 676 -29.38 -15.77 -18.07
C ARG A 676 -28.79 -15.60 -19.48
N ILE A 677 -27.47 -15.68 -19.61
CA ILE A 677 -26.78 -15.60 -20.91
C ILE A 677 -26.83 -16.95 -21.66
N LYS A 678 -26.97 -18.07 -20.92
CA LYS A 678 -27.21 -19.42 -21.46
C LYS A 678 -28.57 -19.48 -22.13
#